data_AF-A0A7L2K5M7-F1
#
_entry.id   AF-A0A7L2K5M7-F1
#
_cell.length_a   1.000
_cell.length_b   1.000
_cell.length_c   1.000
_cell.angle_alpha   90.00
_cell.angle_beta   90.00
_cell.angle_gamma   90.00
#
_symmetry.space_group_name_H-M   'P 1'
#
loop_
_entity.id
_entity.type
_entity.pdbx_description
1 polymer ?
#
loop_
_entity_poly.entity_id
_entity_poly.type
_entity_poly.pdbx_seq_one_letter_code
_entity_poly.pdbx_strand_id
1 'polypeptide(L)'
;LLDFLDQHPFSFTALIQRSLEFSVSYVFTEAGEGVVFEQFIVQCMNLIKMIVKNYAYKPSKNIESPETLEAHKIKTAFFTYPTLMEICRRLVTHYFLLTKEELTMWEEDPESFTVEETGGDSWKYSLRPCTEVLFIDIFHEYNQTLTPVLLEMVHSLQGPTNMENTNAILIKDAVYNAVGLAAYELFDSVDFDQWFKNQLLAELQVSHDSYKPIRRRVIWLIGQWISVKFKSDLRPVLYEAIRNLLQDRDLVVNDFEFRTDQFLPYLESMFTLLFQLLQEVTQCDTKMHVLHVLSCVIERVNMQIRPYVGCLVQYLPLLWKQSEEHNMLRCAILTTLIHLVQGLGADSKNLYPFLLPVIQLSTDVSQPPHVYLLEDGLELWLVTLENSPCLTPELLRIFQNMSALLELSSENLKNCFKIINAYIFLSSSEFLQMYAADLCRSFCELLKDITTEGQVQVLKVVENVLKVNPVLGPQMFQPLLPSVFRGIIDGERYPVVMSTYLGIMGRVLLQNARFFSLLLSQMACELGQELDQILGNMIEMWVDRMDNITQPERRKLSALALLSLLPSLNSVIQDKFCGIINISVEGLHDVMTEDSETGTYKDCMLMSHFEEPKATEDEEPPTEQDKRKKMLALKDPVHTVSLQQFIYEKLKAQQELLGEQGFHALMETVDTEIVAQLQEFLQGF
;
A
#
# COMPACT_ATOMS: atom_id res chain seq x y z
N LEU A 1 -2.57 22.40 -35.36
CA LEU A 1 -3.26 21.21 -35.90
C LEU A 1 -3.48 20.17 -34.82
N LEU A 2 -2.44 19.77 -34.08
CA LEU A 2 -2.57 18.83 -32.95
C LEU A 2 -3.61 19.27 -31.93
N ASP A 3 -3.54 20.51 -31.44
CA ASP A 3 -4.53 21.04 -30.47
C ASP A 3 -5.97 20.99 -31.01
N PHE A 4 -6.15 21.22 -32.31
CA PHE A 4 -7.46 21.17 -32.96
C PHE A 4 -7.97 19.72 -33.07
N LEU A 5 -7.10 18.77 -33.38
CA LEU A 5 -7.43 17.34 -33.38
C LEU A 5 -7.78 16.84 -31.97
N ASP A 6 -7.05 17.31 -30.95
CA ASP A 6 -7.27 16.93 -29.55
C ASP A 6 -8.64 17.41 -29.05
N GLN A 7 -8.94 18.70 -29.26
CA GLN A 7 -10.16 19.33 -28.75
C GLN A 7 -11.39 19.05 -29.61
N HIS A 8 -11.21 18.85 -30.92
CA HIS A 8 -12.31 18.77 -31.89
C HIS A 8 -12.12 17.62 -32.91
N PRO A 9 -12.07 16.36 -32.46
CA PRO A 9 -11.77 15.21 -33.33
C PRO A 9 -12.79 15.01 -34.46
N PHE A 10 -14.09 15.23 -34.20
CA PHE A 10 -15.12 15.10 -35.25
C PHE A 10 -14.96 16.16 -36.35
N SER A 11 -14.69 17.41 -35.97
CA SER A 11 -14.45 18.51 -36.92
C SER A 11 -13.17 18.31 -37.73
N PHE A 12 -12.21 17.53 -37.20
CA PHE A 12 -10.96 17.20 -37.88
C PHE A 12 -11.14 16.18 -39.01
N THR A 13 -12.28 15.48 -39.10
CA THR A 13 -12.49 14.35 -40.05
C THR A 13 -12.10 14.67 -41.48
N ALA A 14 -12.46 15.87 -41.98
CA ALA A 14 -12.15 16.29 -43.35
C ALA A 14 -10.65 16.55 -43.62
N LEU A 15 -9.85 16.69 -42.57
CA LEU A 15 -8.41 16.93 -42.65
C LEU A 15 -7.58 15.64 -42.50
N ILE A 16 -8.17 14.55 -41.99
CA ILE A 16 -7.47 13.29 -41.69
C ILE A 16 -6.63 12.82 -42.87
N GLN A 17 -7.23 12.68 -44.06
CA GLN A 17 -6.52 12.15 -45.23
C GLN A 17 -5.30 13.01 -45.60
N ARG A 18 -5.47 14.33 -45.70
CA ARG A 18 -4.37 15.24 -46.06
C ARG A 18 -3.29 15.27 -44.99
N SER A 19 -3.69 15.21 -43.71
CA SER A 19 -2.75 15.16 -42.59
C SER A 19 -1.91 13.89 -42.60
N LEU A 20 -2.52 12.74 -42.89
CA LEU A 20 -1.81 11.46 -43.02
C LEU A 20 -0.90 11.42 -44.24
N GLU A 21 -1.40 11.82 -45.42
CA GLU A 21 -0.61 11.89 -46.66
C GLU A 21 0.61 12.81 -46.49
N PHE A 22 0.40 14.00 -45.92
CA PHE A 22 1.48 14.94 -45.62
C PHE A 22 2.50 14.34 -44.65
N SER A 23 2.04 13.87 -43.49
CA SER A 23 2.94 13.40 -42.42
C SER A 23 3.72 12.16 -42.85
N VAL A 24 3.06 11.18 -43.47
CA VAL A 24 3.72 9.94 -43.89
C VAL A 24 4.65 10.16 -45.08
N SER A 25 4.28 11.02 -46.04
CA SER A 25 5.14 11.32 -47.18
C SER A 25 6.47 11.94 -46.73
N TYR A 26 6.43 12.95 -45.84
CA TYR A 26 7.66 13.62 -45.41
C TYR A 26 8.46 12.82 -44.37
N VAL A 27 7.83 11.94 -43.59
CA VAL A 27 8.52 11.20 -42.52
C VAL A 27 9.02 9.83 -42.98
N PHE A 28 8.29 9.14 -43.85
CA PHE A 28 8.58 7.73 -44.19
C PHE A 28 8.94 7.49 -45.65
N THR A 29 9.12 8.55 -46.46
CA THR A 29 9.54 8.44 -47.86
C THR A 29 10.68 9.42 -48.19
N GLU A 30 11.31 9.23 -49.35
CA GLU A 30 12.42 10.08 -49.83
C GLU A 30 12.03 11.57 -49.97
N ALA A 31 10.73 11.90 -50.00
CA ALA A 31 10.25 13.27 -50.13
C ALA A 31 10.68 14.21 -48.97
N GLY A 32 11.00 13.65 -47.80
CA GLY A 32 11.49 14.41 -46.65
C GLY A 32 13.00 14.59 -46.58
N GLU A 33 13.78 13.85 -47.37
CA GLU A 33 15.23 13.85 -47.26
C GLU A 33 15.81 15.25 -47.50
N GLY A 34 16.56 15.75 -46.52
CA GLY A 34 17.22 17.07 -46.58
C GLY A 34 16.31 18.28 -46.32
N VAL A 35 15.01 18.10 -46.06
CA VAL A 35 14.06 19.20 -45.80
C VAL A 35 13.35 19.11 -44.44
N VAL A 36 13.42 17.96 -43.75
CA VAL A 36 12.86 17.77 -42.41
C VAL A 36 13.89 18.00 -41.31
N PHE A 37 13.42 18.42 -40.13
CA PHE A 37 14.21 18.57 -38.91
C PHE A 37 13.47 17.94 -37.74
N GLU A 38 14.17 17.70 -36.63
CA GLU A 38 13.68 16.88 -35.51
C GLU A 38 12.27 17.26 -35.03
N GLN A 39 12.07 18.52 -34.67
CA GLN A 39 10.78 18.99 -34.17
C GLN A 39 9.66 18.81 -35.21
N PHE A 40 9.94 19.00 -36.50
CA PHE A 40 8.95 18.76 -37.56
C PHE A 40 8.53 17.29 -37.61
N ILE A 41 9.50 16.37 -37.52
CA ILE A 41 9.25 14.93 -37.51
C ILE A 41 8.39 14.55 -36.31
N VAL A 42 8.75 15.03 -35.11
CA VAL A 42 7.99 14.81 -33.87
C VAL A 42 6.53 15.25 -34.02
N GLN A 43 6.29 16.45 -34.55
CA GLN A 43 4.92 16.95 -34.74
C GLN A 43 4.12 16.09 -35.75
N CYS A 44 4.76 15.63 -36.83
CA CYS A 44 4.13 14.75 -37.82
C CYS A 44 3.80 13.37 -37.23
N MET A 45 4.73 12.78 -36.48
CA MET A 45 4.53 11.50 -35.80
C MET A 45 3.41 11.59 -34.75
N ASN A 46 3.37 12.66 -33.96
CA ASN A 46 2.29 12.93 -33.02
C ASN A 46 0.93 13.08 -33.72
N LEU A 47 0.91 13.69 -34.92
CA LEU A 47 -0.33 13.81 -35.70
C LEU A 47 -0.83 12.44 -36.17
N ILE A 48 0.07 11.59 -36.67
CA ILE A 48 -0.27 10.21 -37.07
C ILE A 48 -0.78 9.43 -35.85
N LYS A 49 -0.04 9.46 -34.74
CA LYS A 49 -0.40 8.80 -33.48
C LYS A 49 -1.79 9.18 -33.01
N MET A 50 -2.08 10.48 -32.92
CA MET A 50 -3.38 10.98 -32.46
C MET A 50 -4.52 10.51 -33.37
N ILE A 51 -4.32 10.42 -34.69
CA ILE A 51 -5.33 9.89 -35.62
C ILE A 51 -5.51 8.37 -35.43
N VAL A 52 -4.42 7.61 -35.27
CA VAL A 52 -4.45 6.16 -35.07
C VAL A 52 -5.19 5.80 -33.79
N LYS A 53 -4.85 6.43 -32.66
CA LYS A 53 -5.40 6.12 -31.33
C LYS A 53 -6.75 6.77 -31.02
N ASN A 54 -7.26 7.63 -31.89
CA ASN A 54 -8.50 8.35 -31.58
C ASN A 54 -9.69 7.39 -31.47
N TYR A 55 -10.27 7.28 -30.26
CA TYR A 55 -11.47 6.48 -30.02
C TYR A 55 -12.69 6.97 -30.82
N ALA A 56 -12.77 8.28 -31.12
CA ALA A 56 -13.86 8.83 -31.93
C ALA A 56 -13.85 8.33 -33.38
N TYR A 57 -12.75 7.72 -33.84
CA TYR A 57 -12.60 7.16 -35.19
C TYR A 57 -12.69 5.64 -35.22
N LYS A 58 -13.08 5.00 -34.11
CA LYS A 58 -13.25 3.56 -33.99
C LYS A 58 -14.75 3.23 -33.90
N PRO A 59 -15.33 2.53 -34.89
CA PRO A 59 -16.74 2.15 -34.85
C PRO A 59 -17.04 1.24 -33.65
N SER A 60 -18.07 1.55 -32.87
CA SER A 60 -18.59 0.69 -31.80
C SER A 60 -19.79 -0.13 -32.29
N LYS A 61 -20.39 -0.92 -31.39
CA LYS A 61 -21.54 -1.80 -31.70
C LYS A 61 -22.89 -1.05 -31.77
N ASN A 62 -22.94 0.24 -31.44
CA ASN A 62 -24.16 1.05 -31.37
C ASN A 62 -24.35 1.93 -32.62
N ILE A 63 -25.39 2.78 -32.64
CA ILE A 63 -25.62 3.77 -33.71
C ILE A 63 -24.49 4.80 -33.67
N GLU A 64 -23.63 4.78 -34.69
CA GLU A 64 -22.45 5.66 -34.85
C GLU A 64 -22.79 6.96 -35.59
N SER A 65 -22.03 8.02 -35.28
CA SER A 65 -22.12 9.26 -36.06
C SER A 65 -21.57 9.07 -37.48
N PRO A 66 -22.11 9.78 -38.49
CA PRO A 66 -21.56 9.78 -39.85
C PRO A 66 -20.06 10.13 -39.88
N GLU A 67 -19.61 11.03 -39.01
CA GLU A 67 -18.24 11.48 -38.89
C GLU A 67 -17.30 10.36 -38.43
N THR A 68 -17.72 9.53 -37.45
CA THR A 68 -16.94 8.37 -37.00
C THR A 68 -16.76 7.34 -38.11
N LEU A 69 -17.82 7.05 -38.87
CA LEU A 69 -17.76 6.09 -39.97
C LEU A 69 -16.87 6.60 -41.12
N GLU A 70 -16.97 7.88 -41.46
CA GLU A 70 -16.12 8.48 -42.51
C GLU A 70 -14.65 8.53 -42.06
N ALA A 71 -14.36 8.93 -40.82
CA ALA A 71 -13.02 8.91 -40.28
C ALA A 71 -12.42 7.49 -40.28
N HIS A 72 -13.19 6.49 -39.86
CA HIS A 72 -12.77 5.09 -39.90
C HIS A 72 -12.48 4.63 -41.34
N LYS A 73 -13.36 4.96 -42.28
CA LYS A 73 -13.17 4.63 -43.69
C LYS A 73 -11.90 5.25 -44.27
N ILE A 74 -11.60 6.51 -43.95
CA ILE A 74 -10.34 7.17 -44.36
C ILE A 74 -9.14 6.43 -43.76
N LYS A 75 -9.17 6.11 -42.46
CA LYS A 75 -8.09 5.35 -41.79
C LYS A 75 -7.85 4.00 -42.48
N THR A 76 -8.90 3.20 -42.67
CA THR A 76 -8.82 1.88 -43.29
C THR A 76 -8.35 1.93 -44.74
N ALA A 77 -8.73 2.96 -45.49
CA ALA A 77 -8.26 3.18 -46.87
C ALA A 77 -6.79 3.61 -46.93
N PHE A 78 -6.31 4.36 -45.93
CA PHE A 78 -4.94 4.88 -45.91
C PHE A 78 -3.92 3.86 -45.38
N PHE A 79 -4.22 3.21 -44.25
CA PHE A 79 -3.34 2.23 -43.59
C PHE A 79 -3.43 0.85 -44.25
N THR A 80 -3.05 0.81 -45.53
CA THR A 80 -2.92 -0.41 -46.31
C THR A 80 -1.66 -1.20 -45.93
N TYR A 81 -1.58 -2.47 -46.34
CA TYR A 81 -0.40 -3.30 -46.11
C TYR A 81 0.92 -2.63 -46.56
N PRO A 82 1.07 -2.09 -47.79
CA PRO A 82 2.29 -1.39 -48.19
C PRO A 82 2.63 -0.19 -47.32
N THR A 83 1.63 0.63 -46.96
CA THR A 83 1.82 1.82 -46.11
C THR A 83 2.34 1.42 -44.73
N LEU A 84 1.65 0.45 -44.09
CA LEU A 84 2.01 -0.04 -42.76
C LEU A 84 3.38 -0.70 -42.76
N MET A 85 3.69 -1.49 -43.79
CA MET A 85 4.99 -2.14 -43.95
C MET A 85 6.12 -1.10 -44.07
N GLU A 86 5.96 -0.06 -44.89
CA GLU A 86 6.98 0.97 -45.06
C GLU A 86 7.18 1.80 -43.78
N ILE A 87 6.09 2.19 -43.11
CA ILE A 87 6.17 2.88 -41.81
C ILE A 87 6.94 2.03 -40.80
N CYS A 88 6.56 0.76 -40.64
CA CYS A 88 7.22 -0.17 -39.72
C CYS A 88 8.71 -0.34 -40.06
N ARG A 89 9.03 -0.61 -41.34
CA ARG A 89 10.43 -0.75 -41.80
C ARG A 89 11.25 0.49 -41.52
N ARG A 90 10.77 1.68 -41.86
CA ARG A 90 11.50 2.93 -41.65
C ARG A 90 11.65 3.27 -40.17
N LEU A 91 10.64 3.04 -39.32
CA LEU A 91 10.78 3.19 -37.88
C LEU A 91 11.93 2.33 -37.35
N VAL A 92 11.97 1.04 -37.71
CA VAL A 92 12.99 0.11 -37.21
C VAL A 92 14.36 0.36 -37.84
N THR A 93 14.46 0.45 -39.16
CA THR A 93 15.78 0.46 -39.84
C THR A 93 16.37 1.86 -40.03
N HIS A 94 15.67 2.92 -39.63
CA HIS A 94 16.19 4.28 -39.73
C HIS A 94 16.08 5.03 -38.39
N TYR A 95 14.90 5.05 -37.76
CA TYR A 95 14.68 5.86 -36.56
C TYR A 95 15.13 5.20 -35.25
N PHE A 96 15.14 3.87 -35.16
CA PHE A 96 15.60 3.15 -33.96
C PHE A 96 17.11 2.92 -33.92
N LEU A 97 17.84 3.19 -35.02
CA LEU A 97 19.28 3.04 -35.04
C LEU A 97 19.94 4.07 -34.12
N LEU A 98 20.87 3.61 -33.28
CA LEU A 98 21.74 4.54 -32.52
C LEU A 98 22.56 5.38 -33.49
N THR A 99 22.48 6.70 -33.30
CA THR A 99 23.28 7.68 -34.02
C THR A 99 24.70 7.70 -33.47
N LYS A 100 25.63 8.31 -34.22
CA LYS A 100 27.02 8.43 -33.76
C LYS A 100 27.13 9.36 -32.57
N GLU A 101 26.28 10.38 -32.54
CA GLU A 101 26.17 11.36 -31.46
C GLU A 101 25.72 10.66 -30.17
N GLU A 102 24.70 9.81 -30.23
CA GLU A 102 24.24 9.00 -29.09
C GLU A 102 25.30 7.99 -28.61
N LEU A 103 25.99 7.32 -29.53
CA LEU A 103 27.09 6.42 -29.17
C LEU A 103 28.25 7.17 -28.50
N THR A 104 28.55 8.40 -28.95
CA THR A 104 29.58 9.23 -28.34
C THR A 104 29.16 9.70 -26.95
N MET A 105 27.90 10.14 -26.81
CA MET A 105 27.32 10.51 -25.51
C MET A 105 27.38 9.34 -24.53
N TRP A 106 27.04 8.12 -24.97
CA TRP A 106 27.10 6.94 -24.10
C TRP A 106 28.53 6.65 -23.62
N GLU A 107 29.55 6.84 -24.45
CA GLU A 107 30.95 6.64 -24.03
C GLU A 107 31.48 7.77 -23.13
N GLU A 108 31.00 9.01 -23.30
CA GLU A 108 31.44 10.16 -22.50
C GLU A 108 30.72 10.28 -21.15
N ASP A 109 29.40 10.06 -21.14
CA ASP A 109 28.53 10.17 -19.96
C ASP A 109 27.41 9.11 -20.01
N PRO A 110 27.69 7.88 -19.57
CA PRO A 110 26.73 6.78 -19.62
C PRO A 110 25.50 7.02 -18.74
N GLU A 111 25.64 7.75 -17.63
CA GLU A 111 24.50 8.06 -16.74
C GLU A 111 23.50 8.97 -17.46
N SER A 112 23.98 10.07 -18.06
CA SER A 112 23.10 10.99 -18.80
C SER A 112 22.43 10.32 -20.00
N PHE A 113 23.14 9.46 -20.73
CA PHE A 113 22.56 8.68 -21.84
C PHE A 113 21.37 7.82 -21.39
N THR A 114 21.43 7.22 -20.19
CA THR A 114 20.32 6.39 -19.68
C THR A 114 19.09 7.19 -19.26
N VAL A 115 19.27 8.41 -18.73
CA VAL A 115 18.17 9.25 -18.22
C VAL A 115 17.31 9.81 -19.36
N GLU A 116 17.92 10.14 -20.51
CA GLU A 116 17.19 10.68 -21.68
C GLU A 116 16.17 9.68 -22.28
N GLU A 117 16.33 8.38 -22.06
CA GLU A 117 15.45 7.34 -22.60
C GLU A 117 14.19 7.07 -21.73
N THR A 118 14.14 7.55 -20.48
CA THR A 118 13.07 7.21 -19.52
C THR A 118 12.31 8.45 -19.04
N GLY A 119 11.20 8.82 -19.68
CA GLY A 119 10.41 9.94 -19.17
C GLY A 119 9.02 10.12 -19.76
N GLY A 120 8.00 10.17 -18.89
CA GLY A 120 6.57 10.39 -19.14
C GLY A 120 6.16 10.97 -20.49
N ASP A 121 5.92 12.28 -20.56
CA ASP A 121 5.39 12.95 -21.76
C ASP A 121 6.47 13.42 -22.75
N SER A 122 7.70 12.93 -22.62
CA SER A 122 8.85 13.31 -23.47
C SER A 122 8.62 13.05 -24.96
N TRP A 123 7.84 12.02 -25.30
CA TRP A 123 7.44 11.67 -26.67
C TRP A 123 6.74 12.81 -27.44
N LYS A 124 6.20 13.80 -26.73
CA LYS A 124 5.60 15.00 -27.35
C LYS A 124 6.65 15.94 -27.95
N TYR A 125 7.90 15.85 -27.48
CA TYR A 125 8.95 16.84 -27.73
C TYR A 125 10.23 16.26 -28.31
N SER A 126 10.60 15.03 -27.90
CA SER A 126 11.85 14.38 -28.28
C SER A 126 11.65 13.28 -29.32
N LEU A 127 12.52 13.21 -30.32
CA LEU A 127 12.36 12.29 -31.46
C LEU A 127 12.32 10.81 -31.07
N ARG A 128 13.26 10.36 -30.24
CA ARG A 128 13.41 8.94 -29.92
C ARG A 128 12.22 8.36 -29.12
N PRO A 129 11.75 8.98 -28.02
CA PRO A 129 10.52 8.53 -27.38
C PRO A 129 9.29 8.65 -28.30
N CYS A 130 9.26 9.66 -29.21
CA CYS A 130 8.17 9.83 -30.17
C CYS A 130 8.09 8.66 -31.17
N THR A 131 9.22 8.19 -31.70
CA THR A 131 9.28 7.10 -32.67
C THR A 131 8.87 5.77 -32.03
N GLU A 132 9.33 5.49 -30.80
CA GLU A 132 8.98 4.28 -30.05
C GLU A 132 7.48 4.26 -29.70
N VAL A 133 6.94 5.36 -29.21
CA VAL A 133 5.50 5.47 -28.88
C VAL A 133 4.64 5.34 -30.14
N LEU A 134 5.01 5.98 -31.26
CA LEU A 134 4.29 5.81 -32.53
C LEU A 134 4.34 4.34 -33.01
N PHE A 135 5.50 3.69 -32.89
CA PHE A 135 5.65 2.28 -33.22
C PHE A 135 4.69 1.41 -32.40
N ILE A 136 4.68 1.56 -31.06
CA ILE A 136 3.77 0.82 -30.17
C ILE A 136 2.31 1.05 -30.60
N ASP A 137 1.90 2.30 -30.80
CA ASP A 137 0.51 2.63 -31.11
C ASP A 137 0.06 2.09 -32.48
N ILE A 138 0.93 2.12 -33.50
CA ILE A 138 0.65 1.53 -34.82
C ILE A 138 0.65 0.00 -34.73
N PHE A 139 1.62 -0.60 -34.04
CA PHE A 139 1.74 -2.05 -33.93
C PHE A 139 0.56 -2.64 -33.16
N HIS A 140 0.15 -2.01 -32.07
CA HIS A 140 -1.02 -2.42 -31.29
C HIS A 140 -2.30 -2.45 -32.13
N GLU A 141 -2.57 -1.38 -32.89
CA GLU A 141 -3.80 -1.28 -33.70
C GLU A 141 -3.78 -2.19 -34.93
N TYR A 142 -2.60 -2.47 -35.51
CA TYR A 142 -2.46 -3.24 -36.76
C TYR A 142 -1.61 -4.51 -36.62
N ASN A 143 -1.57 -5.13 -35.44
CA ASN A 143 -0.68 -6.26 -35.12
C ASN A 143 -0.80 -7.45 -36.09
N GLN A 144 -2.01 -7.75 -36.57
CA GLN A 144 -2.24 -8.87 -37.50
C GLN A 144 -1.47 -8.69 -38.81
N THR A 145 -1.34 -7.44 -39.26
CA THR A 145 -0.62 -7.07 -40.47
C THR A 145 0.89 -6.97 -40.23
N LEU A 146 1.29 -6.45 -39.07
CA LEU A 146 2.68 -6.09 -38.79
C LEU A 146 3.51 -7.20 -38.15
N THR A 147 2.87 -8.16 -37.47
CA THR A 147 3.56 -9.31 -36.86
C THR A 147 4.42 -10.08 -37.87
N PRO A 148 3.91 -10.49 -39.05
CA PRO A 148 4.74 -11.19 -40.03
C PRO A 148 5.95 -10.37 -40.51
N VAL A 149 5.79 -9.05 -40.63
CA VAL A 149 6.87 -8.13 -41.08
C VAL A 149 8.00 -8.09 -40.06
N LEU A 150 7.66 -7.97 -38.78
CA LEU A 150 8.65 -7.92 -37.72
C LEU A 150 9.32 -9.29 -37.50
N LEU A 151 8.56 -10.37 -37.61
CA LEU A 151 9.12 -11.72 -37.58
C LEU A 151 10.11 -11.92 -38.74
N GLU A 152 9.81 -11.47 -39.96
CA GLU A 152 10.74 -11.53 -41.08
C GLU A 152 12.07 -10.83 -40.75
N MET A 153 12.02 -9.64 -40.13
CA MET A 153 13.22 -8.92 -39.69
C MET A 153 14.03 -9.73 -38.66
N VAL A 154 13.38 -10.34 -37.67
CA VAL A 154 14.06 -11.21 -36.68
C VAL A 154 14.72 -12.42 -37.36
N HIS A 155 14.02 -13.09 -38.28
CA HIS A 155 14.57 -14.25 -38.99
C HIS A 155 15.79 -13.87 -39.86
N SER A 156 15.80 -12.67 -40.44
CA SER A 156 16.93 -12.16 -41.23
C SER A 156 18.20 -11.94 -40.41
N LEU A 157 18.08 -11.87 -39.08
CA LEU A 157 19.17 -11.64 -38.14
C LEU A 157 19.63 -12.92 -37.41
N GLN A 158 19.10 -14.09 -37.78
CA GLN A 158 19.51 -15.37 -37.19
C GLN A 158 20.93 -15.73 -37.64
N GLY A 159 21.82 -15.96 -36.67
CA GLY A 159 23.21 -16.37 -36.89
C GLY A 159 24.24 -15.45 -36.23
N PRO A 160 25.54 -15.78 -36.31
CA PRO A 160 26.60 -14.97 -35.73
C PRO A 160 26.71 -13.63 -36.46
N THR A 161 26.54 -12.53 -35.72
CA THR A 161 26.72 -11.17 -36.22
C THR A 161 28.21 -10.89 -36.40
N ASN A 162 28.61 -10.37 -37.57
CA ASN A 162 29.99 -9.95 -37.79
C ASN A 162 30.33 -8.76 -36.87
N MET A 163 31.24 -8.98 -35.92
CA MET A 163 31.62 -8.03 -34.87
C MET A 163 32.29 -6.76 -35.40
N GLU A 164 32.82 -6.79 -36.62
CA GLU A 164 33.46 -5.66 -37.29
C GLU A 164 32.47 -4.77 -38.06
N ASN A 165 31.23 -5.21 -38.27
CA ASN A 165 30.20 -4.45 -38.99
C ASN A 165 29.27 -3.72 -38.03
N THR A 166 29.63 -2.50 -37.64
CA THR A 166 28.83 -1.65 -36.74
C THR A 166 27.38 -1.50 -37.22
N ASN A 167 27.14 -1.35 -38.53
CA ASN A 167 25.77 -1.20 -39.05
C ASN A 167 24.93 -2.46 -38.82
N ALA A 168 25.51 -3.66 -38.93
CA ALA A 168 24.79 -4.90 -38.66
C ALA A 168 24.42 -5.03 -37.17
N ILE A 169 25.28 -4.54 -36.28
CA ILE A 169 25.02 -4.49 -34.82
C ILE A 169 23.88 -3.52 -34.53
N LEU A 170 23.90 -2.31 -35.11
CA LEU A 170 22.85 -1.31 -34.88
C LEU A 170 21.49 -1.73 -35.44
N ILE A 171 21.45 -2.39 -36.60
CA ILE A 171 20.20 -2.94 -37.15
C ILE A 171 19.64 -4.02 -36.23
N LYS A 172 20.51 -4.88 -35.68
CA LYS A 172 20.09 -5.92 -34.75
C LYS A 172 19.56 -5.36 -33.44
N ASP A 173 20.23 -4.35 -32.88
CA ASP A 173 19.74 -3.59 -31.73
C ASP A 173 18.34 -3.00 -32.00
N ALA A 174 18.16 -2.33 -33.14
CA ALA A 174 16.87 -1.73 -33.50
C ALA A 174 15.74 -2.76 -33.68
N VAL A 175 16.03 -3.92 -34.28
CA VAL A 175 15.02 -5.00 -34.40
C VAL A 175 14.69 -5.57 -33.02
N TYR A 176 15.67 -5.75 -32.14
CA TYR A 176 15.41 -6.19 -30.76
C TYR A 176 14.64 -5.14 -29.96
N ASN A 177 14.88 -3.85 -30.20
CA ASN A 177 14.06 -2.77 -29.64
C ASN A 177 12.59 -2.95 -30.04
N ALA A 178 12.33 -3.07 -31.34
CA ALA A 178 10.98 -3.25 -31.88
C ALA A 178 10.26 -4.49 -31.32
N VAL A 179 10.97 -5.61 -31.17
CA VAL A 179 10.40 -6.84 -30.59
C VAL A 179 10.13 -6.69 -29.09
N GLY A 180 10.95 -5.95 -28.36
CA GLY A 180 10.69 -5.65 -26.95
C GLY A 180 9.48 -4.73 -26.76
N LEU A 181 9.37 -3.67 -27.57
CA LEU A 181 8.22 -2.75 -27.52
C LEU A 181 6.89 -3.43 -27.88
N ALA A 182 6.93 -4.48 -28.71
CA ALA A 182 5.76 -5.25 -29.15
C ALA A 182 5.58 -6.59 -28.41
N ALA A 183 6.18 -6.76 -27.21
CA ALA A 183 6.15 -8.04 -26.49
C ALA A 183 4.72 -8.56 -26.24
N TYR A 184 3.78 -7.67 -25.87
CA TYR A 184 2.38 -8.01 -25.61
C TYR A 184 1.60 -8.45 -26.86
N GLU A 185 1.96 -7.98 -28.04
CA GLU A 185 1.33 -8.42 -29.28
C GLU A 185 2.00 -9.69 -29.84
N LEU A 186 3.26 -9.95 -29.48
CA LEU A 186 4.07 -11.03 -30.03
C LEU A 186 4.11 -12.31 -29.18
N PHE A 187 3.62 -12.32 -27.95
CA PHE A 187 3.84 -13.45 -27.01
C PHE A 187 3.27 -14.81 -27.47
N ASP A 188 2.28 -14.80 -28.37
CA ASP A 188 1.74 -16.02 -28.99
C ASP A 188 2.49 -16.43 -30.27
N SER A 189 3.21 -15.50 -30.89
CA SER A 189 3.94 -15.71 -32.14
C SER A 189 5.43 -16.00 -31.96
N VAL A 190 6.00 -15.66 -30.79
CA VAL A 190 7.41 -15.87 -30.47
C VAL A 190 7.55 -16.80 -29.26
N ASP A 191 8.28 -17.91 -29.42
CA ASP A 191 8.72 -18.74 -28.29
C ASP A 191 9.93 -18.10 -27.62
N PHE A 192 9.66 -17.15 -26.71
CA PHE A 192 10.70 -16.38 -26.04
C PHE A 192 11.59 -17.23 -25.15
N ASP A 193 11.05 -18.29 -24.51
CA ASP A 193 11.83 -19.21 -23.69
C ASP A 193 12.94 -19.90 -24.51
N GLN A 194 12.60 -20.37 -25.72
CA GLN A 194 13.58 -20.98 -26.64
C GLN A 194 14.57 -19.94 -27.17
N TRP A 195 14.09 -18.76 -27.54
CA TRP A 195 14.96 -17.70 -28.04
C TRP A 195 15.96 -17.23 -26.98
N PHE A 196 15.51 -17.07 -25.74
CA PHE A 196 16.34 -16.78 -24.58
C PHE A 196 17.48 -17.79 -24.43
N LYS A 197 17.15 -19.09 -24.40
CA LYS A 197 18.12 -20.18 -24.22
C LYS A 197 19.12 -20.30 -25.36
N ASN A 198 18.63 -20.24 -26.60
CA ASN A 198 19.42 -20.65 -27.76
C ASN A 198 20.27 -19.52 -28.34
N GLN A 199 19.90 -18.27 -28.09
CA GLN A 199 20.54 -17.12 -28.70
C GLN A 199 20.86 -16.02 -27.68
N LEU A 200 19.86 -15.45 -27.01
CA LEU A 200 20.03 -14.24 -26.21
C LEU A 200 21.06 -14.42 -25.08
N LEU A 201 21.07 -15.58 -24.41
CA LEU A 201 22.09 -15.88 -23.40
C LEU A 201 23.51 -15.86 -23.95
N ALA A 202 23.76 -16.45 -25.12
CA ALA A 202 25.08 -16.47 -25.73
C ALA A 202 25.54 -15.05 -26.10
N GLU A 203 24.60 -14.21 -26.53
CA GLU A 203 24.85 -12.82 -26.88
C GLU A 203 25.21 -11.95 -25.67
N LEU A 204 24.61 -12.20 -24.51
CA LEU A 204 24.99 -11.53 -23.26
C LEU A 204 26.43 -11.86 -22.81
N GLN A 205 26.98 -13.01 -23.20
CA GLN A 205 28.33 -13.44 -22.82
C GLN A 205 29.44 -12.94 -23.77
N VAL A 206 29.10 -12.20 -24.83
CA VAL A 206 30.10 -11.68 -25.78
C VAL A 206 30.82 -10.49 -25.15
N SER A 207 32.08 -10.67 -24.74
CA SER A 207 32.88 -9.65 -24.04
C SER A 207 33.50 -8.56 -24.93
N HIS A 208 33.15 -8.48 -26.21
CA HIS A 208 33.73 -7.48 -27.12
C HIS A 208 33.03 -6.12 -26.98
N ASP A 209 33.78 -5.01 -26.96
CA ASP A 209 33.24 -3.65 -26.74
C ASP A 209 32.21 -3.24 -27.80
N SER A 210 32.43 -3.58 -29.07
CA SER A 210 31.46 -3.29 -30.14
C SER A 210 30.10 -3.97 -29.95
N TYR A 211 30.01 -4.97 -29.06
CA TYR A 211 28.79 -5.71 -28.75
C TYR A 211 28.01 -5.12 -27.56
N LYS A 212 28.53 -4.07 -26.90
CA LYS A 212 27.89 -3.36 -25.79
C LYS A 212 26.44 -2.92 -26.09
N PRO A 213 26.10 -2.35 -27.26
CA PRO A 213 24.70 -2.05 -27.62
C PRO A 213 23.78 -3.27 -27.56
N ILE A 214 24.26 -4.41 -28.06
CA ILE A 214 23.46 -5.64 -28.05
C ILE A 214 23.32 -6.19 -26.63
N ARG A 215 24.38 -6.19 -25.81
CA ARG A 215 24.28 -6.65 -24.41
C ARG A 215 23.21 -5.84 -23.66
N ARG A 216 23.26 -4.51 -23.74
CA ARG A 216 22.26 -3.59 -23.17
C ARG A 216 20.86 -3.87 -23.70
N ARG A 217 20.72 -4.05 -25.01
CA ARG A 217 19.42 -4.27 -25.63
C ARG A 217 18.81 -5.62 -25.29
N VAL A 218 19.61 -6.68 -25.26
CA VAL A 218 19.15 -8.04 -24.97
C VAL A 218 18.63 -8.14 -23.55
N ILE A 219 19.33 -7.56 -22.57
CA ILE A 219 18.84 -7.57 -21.18
C ILE A 219 17.62 -6.67 -20.98
N TRP A 220 17.54 -5.53 -21.66
CA TRP A 220 16.30 -4.73 -21.71
C TRP A 220 15.14 -5.51 -22.34
N LEU A 221 15.38 -6.20 -23.46
CA LEU A 221 14.39 -7.03 -24.15
C LEU A 221 13.89 -8.13 -23.22
N ILE A 222 14.80 -8.82 -22.51
CA ILE A 222 14.43 -9.80 -21.49
C ILE A 222 13.54 -9.15 -20.41
N GLY A 223 13.90 -7.96 -19.92
CA GLY A 223 13.08 -7.18 -19.00
C GLY A 223 11.64 -6.93 -19.50
N GLN A 224 11.47 -6.60 -20.78
CA GLN A 224 10.14 -6.41 -21.39
C GLN A 224 9.31 -7.70 -21.45
N TRP A 225 9.97 -8.84 -21.66
CA TRP A 225 9.28 -10.13 -21.87
C TRP A 225 8.98 -10.89 -20.58
N ILE A 226 9.76 -10.68 -19.51
CA ILE A 226 9.56 -11.39 -18.23
C ILE A 226 8.16 -11.13 -17.65
N SER A 227 7.65 -9.90 -17.77
CA SER A 227 6.31 -9.54 -17.27
C SER A 227 5.17 -10.02 -18.18
N VAL A 228 5.47 -10.43 -19.42
CA VAL A 228 4.46 -10.91 -20.38
C VAL A 228 4.37 -12.43 -20.37
N LYS A 229 5.49 -13.13 -20.61
CA LYS A 229 5.53 -14.59 -20.72
C LYS A 229 6.97 -15.11 -20.57
N PHE A 230 7.31 -15.64 -19.41
CA PHE A 230 8.60 -16.25 -19.14
C PHE A 230 8.49 -17.39 -18.13
N LYS A 231 9.05 -18.56 -18.45
CA LYS A 231 8.97 -19.72 -17.54
C LYS A 231 9.77 -19.50 -16.26
N SER A 232 9.15 -19.83 -15.11
CA SER A 232 9.79 -19.77 -13.79
C SER A 232 11.11 -20.53 -13.70
N ASP A 233 11.22 -21.67 -14.39
CA ASP A 233 12.41 -22.53 -14.33
C ASP A 233 13.64 -21.90 -15.01
N LEU A 234 13.45 -20.81 -15.76
CA LEU A 234 14.52 -20.08 -16.43
C LEU A 234 15.08 -18.93 -15.60
N ARG A 235 14.39 -18.55 -14.51
CA ARG A 235 14.80 -17.45 -13.64
C ARG A 235 16.19 -17.65 -13.03
N PRO A 236 16.59 -18.85 -12.54
CA PRO A 236 17.96 -19.04 -12.05
C PRO A 236 19.03 -18.74 -13.12
N VAL A 237 18.78 -19.12 -14.38
CA VAL A 237 19.70 -18.86 -15.49
C VAL A 237 19.77 -17.36 -15.82
N LEU A 238 18.63 -16.68 -15.75
CA LEU A 238 18.56 -15.22 -15.88
C LEU A 238 19.31 -14.51 -14.74
N TYR A 239 19.14 -14.95 -13.49
CA TYR A 239 19.85 -14.36 -12.36
C TYR A 239 21.36 -14.52 -12.51
N GLU A 240 21.84 -15.70 -12.94
CA GLU A 240 23.25 -15.87 -13.25
C GLU A 240 23.74 -14.91 -14.36
N ALA A 241 22.94 -14.71 -15.42
CA ALA A 241 23.27 -13.74 -16.47
C ALA A 241 23.32 -12.29 -15.95
N ILE A 242 22.33 -11.86 -15.15
CA ILE A 242 22.29 -10.52 -14.54
C ILE A 242 23.49 -10.32 -13.61
N ARG A 243 23.84 -11.33 -12.81
CA ARG A 243 25.00 -11.28 -11.92
C ARG A 243 26.29 -10.99 -12.68
N ASN A 244 26.47 -11.66 -13.82
CA ASN A 244 27.66 -11.45 -14.66
C ASN A 244 27.65 -10.08 -15.33
N LEU A 245 26.49 -9.57 -15.76
CA LEU A 245 26.36 -8.21 -16.30
C LEU A 245 26.63 -7.13 -15.24
N LEU A 246 26.21 -7.34 -13.99
CA LEU A 246 26.49 -6.43 -12.88
C LEU A 246 28.00 -6.35 -12.56
N GLN A 247 28.77 -7.40 -12.83
CA GLN A 247 30.24 -7.35 -12.74
C GLN A 247 30.85 -6.46 -13.84
N ASP A 248 30.21 -6.40 -15.01
CA ASP A 248 30.62 -5.61 -16.18
C ASP A 248 30.03 -4.18 -16.17
N ARG A 249 29.52 -3.73 -15.00
CA ARG A 249 29.16 -2.35 -14.62
C ARG A 249 27.99 -1.67 -15.36
N ASP A 250 27.25 -2.35 -16.23
CA ASP A 250 26.41 -1.64 -17.20
C ASP A 250 24.88 -1.79 -17.09
N LEU A 251 24.29 -2.39 -16.04
CA LEU A 251 22.83 -2.56 -16.01
C LEU A 251 22.20 -2.66 -14.62
N VAL A 252 20.96 -2.17 -14.52
CA VAL A 252 20.01 -2.47 -13.44
C VAL A 252 18.70 -2.97 -14.07
N VAL A 253 18.14 -4.09 -13.58
CA VAL A 253 16.92 -4.71 -14.10
C VAL A 253 15.91 -4.89 -12.96
N ASN A 254 14.66 -4.51 -13.20
CA ASN A 254 13.52 -4.81 -12.33
C ASN A 254 12.73 -6.00 -12.87
N ASP A 255 12.33 -6.92 -11.99
CA ASP A 255 11.55 -8.13 -12.31
C ASP A 255 10.30 -8.18 -11.43
N PHE A 256 9.12 -8.35 -12.05
CA PHE A 256 7.81 -8.24 -11.39
C PHE A 256 7.27 -9.58 -10.83
N GLU A 257 7.85 -10.73 -11.19
CA GLU A 257 7.37 -12.07 -10.77
C GLU A 257 8.45 -12.84 -9.98
N PHE A 258 9.04 -12.15 -9.00
CA PHE A 258 10.13 -12.66 -8.18
C PHE A 258 9.74 -13.90 -7.35
N ARG A 259 10.54 -14.98 -7.45
CA ARG A 259 10.47 -16.14 -6.55
C ARG A 259 11.67 -16.14 -5.60
N THR A 260 11.40 -15.87 -4.31
CA THR A 260 12.43 -15.70 -3.28
C THR A 260 13.41 -16.88 -3.26
N ASP A 261 12.93 -18.11 -3.16
CA ASP A 261 13.78 -19.31 -3.05
C ASP A 261 14.76 -19.48 -4.22
N GLN A 262 14.36 -19.09 -5.43
CA GLN A 262 15.22 -19.18 -6.62
C GLN A 262 16.28 -18.08 -6.65
N PHE A 263 16.04 -16.95 -5.98
CA PHE A 263 16.93 -15.81 -5.93
C PHE A 263 17.95 -15.87 -4.79
N LEU A 264 17.62 -16.51 -3.66
CA LEU A 264 18.50 -16.58 -2.48
C LEU A 264 19.95 -16.99 -2.77
N PRO A 265 20.25 -17.96 -3.67
CA PRO A 265 21.63 -18.31 -3.99
C PRO A 265 22.45 -17.17 -4.61
N TYR A 266 21.78 -16.17 -5.19
CA TYR A 266 22.40 -15.01 -5.87
C TYR A 266 22.39 -13.74 -5.01
N LEU A 267 21.61 -13.72 -3.91
CA LEU A 267 21.33 -12.55 -3.09
C LEU A 267 22.60 -11.81 -2.64
N GLU A 268 23.54 -12.50 -1.98
CA GLU A 268 24.77 -11.88 -1.45
C GLU A 268 25.57 -11.19 -2.56
N SER A 269 25.80 -11.91 -3.66
CA SER A 269 26.61 -11.41 -4.76
C SER A 269 25.95 -10.24 -5.46
N MET A 270 24.65 -10.33 -5.78
CA MET A 270 23.94 -9.25 -6.47
C MET A 270 23.78 -8.02 -5.60
N PHE A 271 23.42 -8.20 -4.32
CA PHE A 271 23.29 -7.09 -3.39
C PHE A 271 24.62 -6.35 -3.20
N THR A 272 25.73 -7.08 -3.12
CA THR A 272 27.08 -6.50 -3.05
C THR A 272 27.42 -5.70 -4.32
N LEU A 273 27.12 -6.24 -5.51
CA LEU A 273 27.38 -5.56 -6.78
C LEU A 273 26.50 -4.30 -6.95
N LEU A 274 25.22 -4.36 -6.58
CA LEU A 274 24.32 -3.20 -6.57
C LEU A 274 24.79 -2.13 -5.58
N PHE A 275 25.29 -2.53 -4.42
CA PHE A 275 25.88 -1.59 -3.46
C PHE A 275 27.15 -0.93 -4.02
N GLN A 276 28.03 -1.69 -4.69
CA GLN A 276 29.20 -1.11 -5.37
C GLN A 276 28.78 -0.12 -6.44
N LEU A 277 27.79 -0.47 -7.27
CA LEU A 277 27.24 0.43 -8.28
C LEU A 277 26.72 1.73 -7.65
N LEU A 278 26.00 1.65 -6.52
CA LEU A 278 25.52 2.83 -5.78
C LEU A 278 26.67 3.77 -5.35
N GLN A 279 27.84 3.21 -5.02
CA GLN A 279 29.01 4.00 -4.63
C GLN A 279 29.73 4.63 -5.82
N GLU A 280 29.69 4.00 -6.99
CA GLU A 280 30.37 4.45 -8.20
C GLU A 280 29.60 5.53 -8.96
N VAL A 281 28.27 5.44 -9.00
CA VAL A 281 27.42 6.40 -9.72
C VAL A 281 27.43 7.78 -9.08
N THR A 282 27.29 8.80 -9.91
CA THR A 282 27.41 10.21 -9.51
C THR A 282 26.10 10.97 -9.55
N GLN A 283 25.22 10.67 -10.53
CA GLN A 283 23.95 11.39 -10.70
C GLN A 283 22.95 10.99 -9.63
N CYS A 284 22.18 11.96 -9.14
CA CYS A 284 21.15 11.71 -8.13
C CYS A 284 20.08 10.75 -8.63
N ASP A 285 19.64 10.89 -9.88
CA ASP A 285 18.62 10.03 -10.47
C ASP A 285 19.10 8.58 -10.53
N THR A 286 20.33 8.32 -10.99
CA THR A 286 20.91 6.96 -11.01
C THR A 286 20.98 6.37 -9.60
N LYS A 287 21.42 7.15 -8.60
CA LYS A 287 21.44 6.70 -7.20
C LYS A 287 20.05 6.33 -6.69
N MET A 288 19.03 7.13 -7.02
CA MET A 288 17.65 6.84 -6.67
C MET A 288 17.18 5.50 -7.28
N HIS A 289 17.50 5.24 -8.55
CA HIS A 289 17.16 3.99 -9.21
C HIS A 289 17.85 2.79 -8.55
N VAL A 290 19.15 2.89 -8.26
CA VAL A 290 19.89 1.81 -7.58
C VAL A 290 19.35 1.56 -6.16
N LEU A 291 19.05 2.62 -5.40
CA LEU A 291 18.41 2.52 -4.09
C LEU A 291 17.03 1.88 -4.16
N HIS A 292 16.24 2.21 -5.18
CA HIS A 292 14.94 1.60 -5.40
C HIS A 292 15.07 0.09 -5.62
N VAL A 293 16.00 -0.34 -6.47
CA VAL A 293 16.23 -1.79 -6.71
C VAL A 293 16.74 -2.50 -5.46
N LEU A 294 17.66 -1.88 -4.71
CA LEU A 294 18.09 -2.41 -3.42
C LEU A 294 16.90 -2.55 -2.45
N SER A 295 16.02 -1.55 -2.41
CA SER A 295 14.80 -1.56 -1.58
C SER A 295 13.86 -2.70 -1.98
N CYS A 296 13.61 -2.90 -3.27
CA CYS A 296 12.81 -4.02 -3.76
C CYS A 296 13.44 -5.37 -3.39
N VAL A 297 14.76 -5.52 -3.48
CA VAL A 297 15.43 -6.76 -3.04
C VAL A 297 15.22 -6.98 -1.54
N ILE A 298 15.42 -5.95 -0.71
CA ILE A 298 15.20 -6.00 0.75
C ILE A 298 13.76 -6.42 1.07
N GLU A 299 12.77 -5.80 0.43
CA GLU A 299 11.35 -6.09 0.59
C GLU A 299 11.07 -7.57 0.30
N ARG A 300 11.53 -8.07 -0.86
CA ARG A 300 11.19 -9.40 -1.35
C ARG A 300 11.88 -10.55 -0.61
N VAL A 301 13.10 -10.35 -0.11
CA VAL A 301 13.81 -11.38 0.67
C VAL A 301 13.57 -11.26 2.19
N ASN A 302 12.97 -10.16 2.63
CA ASN A 302 12.56 -9.90 4.01
C ASN A 302 13.71 -10.21 5.01
N MET A 303 13.47 -11.01 6.05
CA MET A 303 14.45 -11.33 7.11
C MET A 303 15.76 -11.94 6.59
N GLN A 304 15.77 -12.50 5.39
CA GLN A 304 16.97 -13.13 4.81
C GLN A 304 18.04 -12.11 4.40
N ILE A 305 17.70 -10.82 4.33
CA ILE A 305 18.65 -9.76 4.01
C ILE A 305 19.64 -9.44 5.14
N ARG A 306 19.30 -9.80 6.39
CA ARG A 306 20.04 -9.39 7.60
C ARG A 306 21.57 -9.55 7.53
N PRO A 307 22.14 -10.65 6.97
CA PRO A 307 23.58 -10.82 6.89
C PRO A 307 24.28 -9.84 5.92
N TYR A 308 23.54 -9.26 4.97
CA TYR A 308 24.11 -8.58 3.80
C TYR A 308 23.97 -7.05 3.82
N VAL A 309 23.15 -6.47 4.70
CA VAL A 309 22.88 -5.01 4.71
C VAL A 309 23.96 -4.14 5.37
N GLY A 310 24.97 -4.74 6.03
CA GLY A 310 25.90 -4.02 6.90
C GLY A 310 26.61 -2.84 6.21
N CYS A 311 27.08 -3.02 4.98
CA CYS A 311 27.73 -1.96 4.21
C CYS A 311 26.77 -0.83 3.82
N LEU A 312 25.55 -1.17 3.41
CA LEU A 312 24.51 -0.19 3.06
C LEU A 312 24.14 0.66 4.27
N VAL A 313 23.92 0.04 5.43
CA VAL A 313 23.60 0.73 6.70
C VAL A 313 24.68 1.74 7.11
N GLN A 314 25.96 1.43 6.87
CA GLN A 314 27.07 2.35 7.16
C GLN A 314 27.16 3.50 6.14
N TYR A 315 26.69 3.28 4.91
CA TYR A 315 26.78 4.26 3.83
C TYR A 315 25.63 5.27 3.82
N LEU A 316 24.39 4.86 4.13
CA LEU A 316 23.21 5.73 4.09
C LEU A 316 23.36 7.05 4.89
N PRO A 317 23.99 7.10 6.09
CA PRO A 317 24.24 8.36 6.78
C PRO A 317 25.12 9.34 6.01
N LEU A 318 26.11 8.83 5.27
CA LEU A 318 26.98 9.64 4.43
C LEU A 318 26.20 10.18 3.23
N LEU A 319 25.41 9.32 2.59
CA LEU A 319 24.59 9.70 1.44
C LEU A 319 23.53 10.74 1.82
N TRP A 320 22.87 10.59 2.98
CA TRP A 320 21.89 11.56 3.51
C TRP A 320 22.47 12.95 3.72
N LYS A 321 23.73 13.02 4.17
CA LYS A 321 24.46 14.27 4.34
C LYS A 321 24.84 14.88 2.99
N GLN A 322 25.25 14.06 2.03
CA GLN A 322 25.59 14.52 0.67
C GLN A 322 24.35 15.03 -0.09
N SER A 323 23.17 14.46 0.19
CA SER A 323 21.91 14.82 -0.45
C SER A 323 21.19 15.99 0.23
N GLU A 324 21.90 16.89 0.91
CA GLU A 324 21.28 17.95 1.72
C GLU A 324 20.36 18.88 0.92
N GLU A 325 20.75 19.17 -0.31
CA GLU A 325 20.01 20.01 -1.26
C GLU A 325 19.12 19.19 -2.21
N HIS A 326 19.15 17.86 -2.13
CA HIS A 326 18.46 16.94 -3.04
C HIS A 326 17.36 16.14 -2.32
N ASN A 327 16.19 16.78 -2.11
CA ASN A 327 15.09 16.16 -1.36
C ASN A 327 14.55 14.86 -2.00
N MET A 328 14.55 14.73 -3.34
CA MET A 328 14.12 13.49 -4.00
C MET A 328 15.01 12.30 -3.68
N LEU A 329 16.33 12.51 -3.59
CA LEU A 329 17.27 11.48 -3.15
C LEU A 329 17.07 11.14 -1.67
N ARG A 330 16.70 12.13 -0.84
CA ARG A 330 16.30 11.88 0.56
C ARG A 330 15.03 11.02 0.65
N CYS A 331 14.03 11.24 -0.20
CA CYS A 331 12.86 10.34 -0.28
C CYS A 331 13.30 8.91 -0.57
N ALA A 332 14.15 8.68 -1.57
CA ALA A 332 14.67 7.34 -1.87
C ALA A 332 15.44 6.70 -0.70
N ILE A 333 16.18 7.50 0.09
CA ILE A 333 16.83 7.02 1.32
C ILE A 333 15.79 6.65 2.39
N LEU A 334 14.73 7.44 2.58
CA LEU A 334 13.64 7.13 3.52
C LEU A 334 12.95 5.82 3.13
N THR A 335 12.60 5.65 1.86
CA THR A 335 12.05 4.40 1.33
C THR A 335 12.99 3.23 1.59
N THR A 336 14.30 3.40 1.37
CA THR A 336 15.29 2.35 1.68
C THR A 336 15.32 2.01 3.17
N LEU A 337 15.23 3.02 4.04
CA LEU A 337 15.19 2.82 5.50
C LEU A 337 13.92 2.10 5.96
N ILE A 338 12.76 2.38 5.35
CA ILE A 338 11.49 1.67 5.65
C ILE A 338 11.69 0.17 5.44
N HIS A 339 12.15 -0.23 4.25
CA HIS A 339 12.38 -1.63 3.92
C HIS A 339 13.48 -2.26 4.79
N LEU A 340 14.55 -1.51 5.10
CA LEU A 340 15.59 -1.99 6.01
C LEU A 340 15.05 -2.28 7.42
N VAL A 341 14.18 -1.41 7.96
CA VAL A 341 13.58 -1.63 9.28
C VAL A 341 12.70 -2.89 9.26
N GLN A 342 11.90 -3.08 8.21
CA GLN A 342 11.08 -4.29 8.03
C GLN A 342 11.95 -5.56 7.95
N GLY A 343 12.96 -5.58 7.07
CA GLY A 343 13.85 -6.74 6.90
C GLY A 343 14.68 -7.06 8.16
N LEU A 344 15.10 -6.05 8.92
CA LEU A 344 15.82 -6.24 10.17
C LEU A 344 14.91 -6.62 11.36
N GLY A 345 13.62 -6.27 11.33
CA GLY A 345 12.69 -6.47 12.44
C GLY A 345 13.23 -5.85 13.74
N ALA A 346 13.26 -6.62 14.83
CA ALA A 346 13.78 -6.17 16.13
C ALA A 346 15.26 -5.73 16.14
N ASP A 347 16.06 -6.18 15.16
CA ASP A 347 17.47 -5.79 15.03
C ASP A 347 17.63 -4.37 14.43
N SER A 348 16.54 -3.77 13.94
CA SER A 348 16.50 -2.39 13.44
C SER A 348 16.90 -1.35 14.50
N LYS A 349 16.86 -1.70 15.79
CA LYS A 349 17.40 -0.88 16.89
C LYS A 349 18.85 -0.43 16.66
N ASN A 350 19.63 -1.20 15.91
CA ASN A 350 21.01 -0.86 15.57
C ASN A 350 21.11 0.36 14.63
N LEU A 351 20.02 0.70 13.93
CA LEU A 351 19.94 1.86 13.03
C LEU A 351 19.62 3.16 13.77
N TYR A 352 19.15 3.10 15.02
CA TYR A 352 18.60 4.26 15.75
C TYR A 352 19.49 5.51 15.76
N PRO A 353 20.84 5.42 15.90
CA PRO A 353 21.70 6.60 15.89
C PRO A 353 21.56 7.47 14.63
N PHE A 354 21.20 6.87 13.49
CA PHE A 354 20.94 7.57 12.23
C PHE A 354 19.44 7.70 11.93
N LEU A 355 18.69 6.62 12.15
CA LEU A 355 17.27 6.50 11.84
C LEU A 355 16.40 7.54 12.59
N LEU A 356 16.60 7.70 13.91
CA LEU A 356 15.75 8.57 14.72
C LEU A 356 15.93 10.06 14.39
N PRO A 357 17.16 10.59 14.18
CA PRO A 357 17.35 11.94 13.65
C PRO A 357 16.70 12.17 12.28
N VAL A 358 16.71 11.17 11.39
CA VAL A 358 16.07 11.26 10.08
C VAL A 358 14.56 11.37 10.20
N ILE A 359 13.93 10.54 11.05
CA ILE A 359 12.49 10.64 11.34
C ILE A 359 12.16 12.01 11.94
N GLN A 360 12.95 12.46 12.94
CA GLN A 360 12.75 13.75 13.59
C GLN A 360 12.77 14.92 12.60
N LEU A 361 13.71 14.92 11.65
CA LEU A 361 13.82 15.95 10.62
C LEU A 361 12.69 15.88 9.60
N SER A 362 12.36 14.66 9.15
CA SER A 362 11.34 14.44 8.10
C SER A 362 9.93 14.78 8.57
N THR A 363 9.69 14.71 9.89
CA THR A 363 8.38 14.98 10.52
C THR A 363 8.31 16.36 11.21
N ASP A 364 9.35 17.18 11.09
CA ASP A 364 9.36 18.55 11.62
C ASP A 364 8.76 19.53 10.62
N VAL A 365 7.49 19.88 10.82
CA VAL A 365 6.74 20.80 9.96
C VAL A 365 7.28 22.23 9.95
N SER A 366 8.20 22.57 10.87
CA SER A 366 8.87 23.88 10.87
C SER A 366 10.01 23.96 9.85
N GLN A 367 10.48 22.82 9.33
CA GLN A 367 11.61 22.76 8.41
C GLN A 367 11.16 22.63 6.95
N PRO A 368 11.73 23.38 5.99
CA PRO A 368 11.32 23.32 4.58
C PRO A 368 11.27 21.92 3.93
N PRO A 369 12.16 20.95 4.27
CA PRO A 369 12.12 19.62 3.68
C PRO A 369 10.84 18.82 3.95
N HIS A 370 10.04 19.17 4.98
CA HIS A 370 8.82 18.41 5.32
C HIS A 370 7.86 18.25 4.13
N VAL A 371 7.79 19.24 3.23
CA VAL A 371 6.92 19.20 2.04
C VAL A 371 7.19 17.98 1.16
N TYR A 372 8.42 17.49 1.13
CA TYR A 372 8.83 16.32 0.35
C TYR A 372 8.94 15.06 1.20
N LEU A 373 9.39 15.19 2.45
CA LEU A 373 9.79 14.06 3.28
C LEU A 373 8.71 13.55 4.23
N LEU A 374 7.62 14.29 4.43
CA LEU A 374 6.69 14.02 5.52
C LEU A 374 5.98 12.67 5.37
N GLU A 375 5.52 12.32 4.17
CA GLU A 375 4.78 11.08 3.94
C GLU A 375 5.65 9.85 4.25
N ASP A 376 6.81 9.74 3.59
CA ASP A 376 7.79 8.68 3.86
C ASP A 376 8.32 8.73 5.30
N GLY A 377 8.45 9.93 5.89
CA GLY A 377 8.90 10.13 7.26
C GLY A 377 7.92 9.59 8.31
N LEU A 378 6.61 9.76 8.09
CA LEU A 378 5.56 9.20 8.94
C LEU A 378 5.50 7.67 8.80
N GLU A 379 5.65 7.16 7.59
CA GLU A 379 5.71 5.70 7.35
C GLU A 379 6.93 5.09 8.04
N LEU A 380 8.11 5.69 7.87
CA LEU A 380 9.34 5.26 8.54
C LEU A 380 9.19 5.27 10.07
N TRP A 381 8.53 6.29 10.62
CA TRP A 381 8.26 6.36 12.05
C TRP A 381 7.36 5.21 12.51
N LEU A 382 6.25 4.97 11.81
CA LEU A 382 5.33 3.90 12.13
C LEU A 382 6.03 2.54 12.09
N VAL A 383 6.70 2.22 10.98
CA VAL A 383 7.40 0.95 10.79
C VAL A 383 8.51 0.75 11.83
N THR A 384 9.17 1.82 12.25
CA THR A 384 10.14 1.80 13.36
C THR A 384 9.47 1.40 14.68
N LEU A 385 8.32 1.97 15.02
CA LEU A 385 7.59 1.62 16.25
C LEU A 385 7.07 0.17 16.21
N GLU A 386 6.58 -0.26 15.06
CA GLU A 386 6.02 -1.61 14.88
C GLU A 386 7.07 -2.72 15.03
N ASN A 387 8.32 -2.43 14.66
CA ASN A 387 9.44 -3.36 14.76
C ASN A 387 10.35 -3.12 15.98
N SER A 388 10.16 -2.01 16.71
CA SER A 388 10.90 -1.72 17.94
C SER A 388 10.66 -2.84 18.97
N PRO A 389 11.68 -3.38 19.66
CA PRO A 389 11.47 -4.35 20.75
C PRO A 389 11.07 -3.69 22.08
N CYS A 390 11.50 -2.45 22.34
CA CYS A 390 11.15 -1.66 23.52
C CYS A 390 11.24 -0.16 23.22
N LEU A 391 10.60 0.66 24.07
CA LEU A 391 10.70 2.12 24.00
C LEU A 391 12.09 2.59 24.46
N THR A 392 12.68 3.56 23.76
CA THR A 392 13.88 4.29 24.21
C THR A 392 13.56 5.77 24.40
N PRO A 393 14.33 6.51 25.22
CA PRO A 393 14.11 7.95 25.43
C PRO A 393 14.15 8.76 24.13
N GLU A 394 15.06 8.41 23.21
CA GLU A 394 15.20 9.09 21.93
C GLU A 394 13.97 8.84 21.04
N LEU A 395 13.48 7.61 21.01
CA LEU A 395 12.27 7.26 20.26
C LEU A 395 11.03 7.94 20.87
N LEU A 396 10.94 8.03 22.19
CA LEU A 396 9.87 8.76 22.86
C LEU A 396 9.90 10.26 22.51
N ARG A 397 11.09 10.86 22.45
CA ARG A 397 11.26 12.30 22.17
C ARG A 397 10.71 12.73 20.82
N ILE A 398 10.74 11.86 19.81
CA ILE A 398 10.21 12.17 18.45
C ILE A 398 8.75 12.59 18.51
N PHE A 399 7.99 12.06 19.49
CA PHE A 399 6.57 12.37 19.66
C PHE A 399 6.28 13.87 19.85
N GLN A 400 7.27 14.67 20.24
CA GLN A 400 7.13 16.13 20.32
C GLN A 400 6.65 16.79 19.00
N ASN A 401 6.91 16.17 17.85
CA ASN A 401 6.45 16.65 16.54
C ASN A 401 4.93 16.43 16.33
N MET A 402 4.31 15.51 17.07
CA MET A 402 2.95 15.04 16.82
C MET A 402 1.90 16.15 16.95
N SER A 403 2.06 17.09 17.89
CA SER A 403 1.06 18.16 18.08
C SER A 403 0.89 19.00 16.81
N ALA A 404 2.00 19.39 16.19
CA ALA A 404 1.96 20.20 14.97
C ALA A 404 1.46 19.39 13.76
N LEU A 405 1.76 18.08 13.72
CA LEU A 405 1.27 17.17 12.69
C LEU A 405 -0.26 16.99 12.73
N LEU A 406 -0.83 16.89 13.94
CA LEU A 406 -2.28 16.79 14.12
C LEU A 406 -3.03 18.07 13.69
N GLU A 407 -2.34 19.21 13.66
CA GLU A 407 -2.91 20.51 13.26
C GLU A 407 -2.70 20.83 11.77
N LEU A 408 -1.82 20.10 11.06
CA LEU A 408 -1.38 20.44 9.71
C LEU A 408 -2.45 20.19 8.64
N SER A 409 -2.83 18.93 8.43
CA SER A 409 -3.78 18.52 7.39
C SER A 409 -4.49 17.22 7.76
N SER A 410 -5.71 17.04 7.24
CA SER A 410 -6.50 15.82 7.45
C SER A 410 -5.92 14.59 6.75
N GLU A 411 -5.12 14.79 5.70
CA GLU A 411 -4.51 13.72 4.89
C GLU A 411 -3.57 12.84 5.72
N ASN A 412 -2.80 13.46 6.64
CA ASN A 412 -1.81 12.76 7.45
C ASN A 412 -2.37 12.19 8.77
N LEU A 413 -3.59 12.57 9.17
CA LEU A 413 -4.18 12.19 10.45
C LEU A 413 -4.26 10.69 10.64
N LYS A 414 -4.59 9.94 9.57
CA LYS A 414 -4.68 8.47 9.62
C LYS A 414 -3.34 7.85 10.04
N ASN A 415 -2.24 8.32 9.48
CA ASN A 415 -0.90 7.85 9.83
C ASN A 415 -0.50 8.31 11.24
N CYS A 416 -0.84 9.53 11.63
CA CYS A 416 -0.63 10.03 12.98
C CYS A 416 -1.33 9.15 14.04
N PHE A 417 -2.59 8.77 13.82
CA PHE A 417 -3.32 7.87 14.73
C PHE A 417 -2.72 6.47 14.80
N LYS A 418 -2.18 5.94 13.69
CA LYS A 418 -1.44 4.66 13.71
C LYS A 418 -0.18 4.77 14.57
N ILE A 419 0.59 5.85 14.43
CA ILE A 419 1.80 6.12 15.22
C ILE A 419 1.46 6.25 16.70
N ILE A 420 0.41 7.02 17.05
CA ILE A 420 -0.05 7.16 18.44
C ILE A 420 -0.44 5.79 19.03
N ASN A 421 -1.21 4.98 18.29
CA ASN A 421 -1.54 3.62 18.71
C ASN A 421 -0.28 2.76 18.89
N ALA A 422 0.73 2.89 18.02
CA ALA A 422 1.97 2.14 18.14
C ALA A 422 2.74 2.49 19.43
N TYR A 423 2.80 3.76 19.84
CA TYR A 423 3.32 4.15 21.15
C TYR A 423 2.51 3.57 22.31
N ILE A 424 1.18 3.60 22.21
CA ILE A 424 0.28 3.04 23.22
C ILE A 424 0.56 1.55 23.42
N PHE A 425 0.72 0.78 22.33
CA PHE A 425 1.04 -0.64 22.41
C PHE A 425 2.48 -0.90 22.90
N LEU A 426 3.43 -0.05 22.51
CA LEU A 426 4.86 -0.21 22.85
C LEU A 426 5.15 0.02 24.34
N SER A 427 4.65 1.13 24.91
CA SER A 427 4.81 1.45 26.35
C SER A 427 3.77 2.47 26.80
N SER A 428 2.53 2.03 27.01
CA SER A 428 1.41 2.92 27.37
C SER A 428 1.68 3.79 28.59
N SER A 429 2.28 3.24 29.65
CA SER A 429 2.39 3.96 30.93
C SER A 429 3.37 5.12 30.85
N GLU A 430 4.56 4.89 30.29
CA GLU A 430 5.58 5.92 30.13
C GLU A 430 5.15 6.98 29.11
N PHE A 431 4.59 6.54 27.98
CA PHE A 431 4.09 7.42 26.94
C PHE A 431 2.97 8.35 27.45
N LEU A 432 1.94 7.78 28.10
CA LEU A 432 0.80 8.57 28.59
C LEU A 432 1.20 9.50 29.74
N GLN A 433 2.12 9.11 30.61
CA GLN A 433 2.63 10.00 31.66
C GLN A 433 3.27 11.28 31.09
N MET A 434 3.93 11.17 29.93
CA MET A 434 4.61 12.31 29.32
C MET A 434 3.70 13.15 28.42
N TYR A 435 2.84 12.51 27.62
CA TYR A 435 2.15 13.20 26.51
C TYR A 435 0.62 13.20 26.57
N ALA A 436 -0.02 12.52 27.53
CA ALA A 436 -1.48 12.37 27.50
C ALA A 436 -2.25 13.70 27.66
N ALA A 437 -1.73 14.65 28.45
CA ALA A 437 -2.40 15.94 28.65
C ALA A 437 -2.50 16.76 27.35
N ASP A 438 -1.40 16.87 26.60
CA ASP A 438 -1.38 17.58 25.32
C ASP A 438 -2.14 16.81 24.25
N LEU A 439 -1.99 15.48 24.20
CA LEU A 439 -2.74 14.61 23.29
C LEU A 439 -4.26 14.72 23.49
N CYS A 440 -4.72 14.69 24.75
CA CYS A 440 -6.14 14.86 25.06
C CYS A 440 -6.65 16.24 24.64
N ARG A 441 -5.85 17.30 24.82
CA ARG A 441 -6.20 18.65 24.35
C ARG A 441 -6.36 18.68 22.83
N SER A 442 -5.39 18.14 22.08
CA SER A 442 -5.46 18.06 20.62
C SER A 442 -6.67 17.25 20.15
N PHE A 443 -7.00 16.14 20.81
CA PHE A 443 -8.20 15.35 20.49
C PHE A 443 -9.49 16.11 20.75
N CYS A 444 -9.59 16.84 21.87
CA CYS A 444 -10.75 17.68 22.16
C CYS A 444 -10.95 18.80 21.11
N GLU A 445 -9.86 19.39 20.61
CA GLU A 445 -9.93 20.39 19.53
C GLU A 445 -10.31 19.74 18.20
N LEU A 446 -9.66 18.63 17.82
CA LEU A 446 -9.97 17.91 16.57
C LEU A 446 -11.43 17.46 16.49
N LEU A 447 -12.00 16.97 17.59
CA LEU A 447 -13.37 16.48 17.61
C LEU A 447 -14.43 17.56 17.32
N LYS A 448 -14.09 18.86 17.41
CA LYS A 448 -15.03 19.96 17.12
C LYS A 448 -15.33 20.08 15.63
N ASP A 449 -14.32 19.90 14.76
CA ASP A 449 -14.39 20.26 13.35
C ASP A 449 -14.09 19.08 12.38
N ILE A 450 -13.74 17.90 12.90
CA ILE A 450 -13.43 16.72 12.08
C ILE A 450 -14.70 15.99 11.60
N THR A 451 -14.59 15.29 10.47
CA THR A 451 -15.66 14.43 9.94
C THR A 451 -16.02 13.32 10.92
N THR A 452 -17.23 12.75 10.80
CA THR A 452 -17.69 11.62 11.63
C THR A 452 -16.76 10.42 11.55
N GLU A 453 -16.18 10.15 10.38
CA GLU A 453 -15.16 9.11 10.23
C GLU A 453 -13.90 9.44 11.04
N GLY A 454 -13.43 10.68 11.00
CA GLY A 454 -12.29 11.11 11.81
C GLY A 454 -12.58 11.08 13.31
N GLN A 455 -13.80 11.42 13.74
CA GLN A 455 -14.23 11.26 15.14
C GLN A 455 -14.10 9.81 15.59
N VAL A 456 -14.56 8.85 14.76
CA VAL A 456 -14.41 7.42 15.05
C VAL A 456 -12.93 7.03 15.20
N GLN A 457 -12.04 7.55 14.37
CA GLN A 457 -10.60 7.24 14.49
C GLN A 457 -10.00 7.77 15.79
N VAL A 458 -10.29 9.02 16.17
CA VAL A 458 -9.86 9.61 17.44
C VAL A 458 -10.36 8.78 18.62
N LEU A 459 -11.65 8.46 18.63
CA LEU A 459 -12.29 7.68 19.69
C LEU A 459 -11.74 6.25 19.79
N LYS A 460 -11.39 5.62 18.67
CA LYS A 460 -10.70 4.32 18.68
C LYS A 460 -9.32 4.38 19.34
N VAL A 461 -8.58 5.48 19.18
CA VAL A 461 -7.31 5.68 19.91
C VAL A 461 -7.58 5.76 21.41
N VAL A 462 -8.61 6.51 21.84
CA VAL A 462 -9.01 6.58 23.25
C VAL A 462 -9.43 5.21 23.79
N GLU A 463 -10.24 4.46 23.03
CA GLU A 463 -10.63 3.10 23.40
C GLU A 463 -9.42 2.17 23.56
N ASN A 464 -8.42 2.27 22.67
CA ASN A 464 -7.17 1.52 22.80
C ASN A 464 -6.38 1.89 24.06
N VAL A 465 -6.34 3.18 24.43
CA VAL A 465 -5.76 3.61 25.71
C VAL A 465 -6.47 2.94 26.89
N LEU A 466 -7.79 2.90 26.87
CA LEU A 466 -8.58 2.24 27.92
C LEU A 466 -8.36 0.73 27.97
N LYS A 467 -8.21 0.08 26.80
CA LYS A 467 -7.92 -1.35 26.69
C LYS A 467 -6.55 -1.69 27.25
N VAL A 468 -5.51 -0.89 26.92
CA VAL A 468 -4.13 -1.16 27.35
C VAL A 468 -3.89 -0.73 28.80
N ASN A 469 -4.48 0.38 29.25
CA ASN A 469 -4.30 0.92 30.59
C ASN A 469 -5.66 1.37 31.20
N PRO A 470 -6.49 0.42 31.66
CA PRO A 470 -7.85 0.72 32.13
C PRO A 470 -7.93 1.58 33.39
N VAL A 471 -6.83 1.68 34.16
CA VAL A 471 -6.79 2.48 35.40
C VAL A 471 -6.41 3.94 35.11
N LEU A 472 -5.29 4.17 34.43
CA LEU A 472 -4.81 5.53 34.15
C LEU A 472 -5.49 6.15 32.93
N GLY A 473 -5.86 5.33 31.93
CA GLY A 473 -6.47 5.78 30.69
C GLY A 473 -7.69 6.70 30.88
N PRO A 474 -8.72 6.28 31.66
CA PRO A 474 -9.89 7.12 31.90
C PRO A 474 -9.55 8.44 32.59
N GLN A 475 -8.56 8.44 33.50
CA GLN A 475 -8.13 9.65 34.21
C GLN A 475 -7.46 10.64 33.27
N MET A 476 -6.60 10.14 32.37
CA MET A 476 -5.85 10.98 31.42
C MET A 476 -6.76 11.59 30.35
N PHE A 477 -7.78 10.86 29.90
CA PHE A 477 -8.74 11.32 28.90
C PHE A 477 -10.07 11.80 29.51
N GLN A 478 -10.11 12.07 30.81
CA GLN A 478 -11.32 12.56 31.50
C GLN A 478 -11.97 13.77 30.81
N PRO A 479 -11.25 14.77 30.26
CA PRO A 479 -11.88 15.90 29.58
C PRO A 479 -12.75 15.53 28.37
N LEU A 480 -12.50 14.37 27.74
CA LEU A 480 -13.20 13.88 26.55
C LEU A 480 -14.41 13.00 26.91
N LEU A 481 -14.35 12.27 28.03
CA LEU A 481 -15.40 11.30 28.39
C LEU A 481 -16.81 11.89 28.62
N PRO A 482 -16.99 13.12 29.14
CA PRO A 482 -18.29 13.76 29.23
C PRO A 482 -18.99 13.95 27.87
N SER A 483 -18.26 14.27 26.79
CA SER A 483 -18.88 14.42 25.47
C SER A 483 -19.35 13.08 24.91
N VAL A 484 -18.57 12.01 25.13
CA VAL A 484 -18.95 10.63 24.82
C VAL A 484 -20.22 10.23 25.58
N PHE A 485 -20.29 10.55 26.87
CA PHE A 485 -21.47 10.26 27.69
C PHE A 485 -22.70 11.01 27.19
N ARG A 486 -22.60 12.31 26.91
CA ARG A 486 -23.70 13.10 26.34
C ARG A 486 -24.14 12.57 24.99
N GLY A 487 -23.20 12.19 24.12
CA GLY A 487 -23.53 11.59 22.82
C GLY A 487 -24.38 10.32 22.93
N ILE A 488 -24.20 9.53 24.00
CA ILE A 488 -25.06 8.37 24.28
C ILE A 488 -26.45 8.82 24.72
N ILE A 489 -26.54 9.73 25.69
CA ILE A 489 -27.82 10.19 26.26
C ILE A 489 -28.65 10.96 25.22
N ASP A 490 -28.02 11.79 24.41
CA ASP A 490 -28.67 12.58 23.37
C ASP A 490 -29.07 11.73 22.14
N GLY A 491 -28.62 10.48 22.09
CA GLY A 491 -28.93 9.54 21.01
C GLY A 491 -28.18 9.87 19.71
N GLU A 492 -26.86 9.72 19.72
CA GLU A 492 -26.00 9.87 18.55
C GLU A 492 -26.60 9.15 17.32
N ARG A 493 -26.73 9.92 16.24
CA ARG A 493 -27.45 9.50 15.03
C ARG A 493 -26.60 8.62 14.13
N TYR A 494 -25.29 8.78 14.15
CA TYR A 494 -24.37 7.99 13.34
C TYR A 494 -24.05 6.67 14.04
N PRO A 495 -24.49 5.49 13.51
CA PRO A 495 -24.37 4.21 14.22
C PRO A 495 -22.94 3.85 14.62
N VAL A 496 -21.96 4.14 13.76
CA VAL A 496 -20.55 3.82 14.00
C VAL A 496 -19.96 4.67 15.14
N VAL A 497 -20.40 5.93 15.27
CA VAL A 497 -20.00 6.82 16.37
C VAL A 497 -20.64 6.33 17.66
N MET A 498 -21.96 6.06 17.65
CA MET A 498 -22.68 5.50 18.80
C MET A 498 -22.06 4.19 19.29
N SER A 499 -21.76 3.25 18.39
CA SER A 499 -21.08 1.99 18.72
C SER A 499 -19.73 2.23 19.41
N THR A 500 -18.98 3.25 18.99
CA THR A 500 -17.69 3.58 19.57
C THR A 500 -17.84 4.26 20.93
N TYR A 501 -18.85 5.11 21.12
CA TYR A 501 -19.18 5.67 22.43
C TYR A 501 -19.56 4.58 23.44
N LEU A 502 -20.42 3.63 23.05
CA LEU A 502 -20.79 2.47 23.87
C LEU A 502 -19.59 1.58 24.17
N GLY A 503 -18.69 1.36 23.20
CA GLY A 503 -17.43 0.64 23.43
C GLY A 503 -16.55 1.29 24.50
N ILE A 504 -16.33 2.61 24.41
CA ILE A 504 -15.57 3.39 25.40
C ILE A 504 -16.22 3.27 26.78
N MET A 505 -17.53 3.49 26.89
CA MET A 505 -18.23 3.39 28.17
C MET A 505 -18.24 1.95 28.71
N GLY A 506 -18.29 0.94 27.84
CA GLY A 506 -18.17 -0.47 28.19
C GLY A 506 -16.83 -0.77 28.85
N ARG A 507 -15.73 -0.24 28.29
CA ARG A 507 -14.39 -0.35 28.89
C ARG A 507 -14.32 0.31 30.25
N VAL A 508 -14.84 1.54 30.38
CA VAL A 508 -14.82 2.28 31.64
C VAL A 508 -15.64 1.56 32.72
N LEU A 509 -16.86 1.12 32.40
CA LEU A 509 -17.74 0.41 33.33
C LEU A 509 -17.15 -0.93 33.78
N LEU A 510 -16.74 -1.77 32.82
CA LEU A 510 -16.26 -3.12 33.09
C LEU A 510 -14.92 -3.15 33.83
N GLN A 511 -13.97 -2.29 33.42
CA GLN A 511 -12.58 -2.38 33.90
C GLN A 511 -12.23 -1.34 34.96
N ASN A 512 -13.04 -0.28 35.12
CA ASN A 512 -12.80 0.78 36.10
C ASN A 512 -14.10 1.38 36.67
N ALA A 513 -14.90 0.52 37.31
CA ALA A 513 -16.19 0.90 37.91
C ALA A 513 -16.12 2.12 38.85
N ARG A 514 -14.99 2.31 39.57
CA ARG A 514 -14.79 3.49 40.43
C ARG A 514 -14.77 4.79 39.63
N PHE A 515 -14.04 4.80 38.51
CA PHE A 515 -14.03 5.97 37.62
C PHE A 515 -15.40 6.16 36.96
N PHE A 516 -16.06 5.07 36.56
CA PHE A 516 -17.43 5.14 36.04
C PHE A 516 -18.39 5.85 37.01
N SER A 517 -18.38 5.49 38.30
CA SER A 517 -19.22 6.15 39.31
C SER A 517 -18.90 7.64 39.47
N LEU A 518 -17.62 8.01 39.35
CA LEU A 518 -17.20 9.42 39.41
C LEU A 518 -17.72 10.19 38.18
N LEU A 519 -17.56 9.63 36.99
CA LEU A 519 -18.07 10.22 35.75
C LEU A 519 -19.60 10.35 35.79
N LEU A 520 -20.30 9.31 36.23
CA LEU A 520 -21.75 9.34 36.40
C LEU A 520 -22.19 10.45 37.37
N SER A 521 -21.49 10.63 38.50
CA SER A 521 -21.76 11.72 39.45
C SER A 521 -21.51 13.10 38.86
N GLN A 522 -20.45 13.25 38.07
CA GLN A 522 -20.17 14.49 37.34
C GLN A 522 -21.33 14.80 36.37
N MET A 523 -21.73 13.82 35.56
CA MET A 523 -22.79 13.99 34.56
C MET A 523 -24.16 14.26 35.20
N ALA A 524 -24.48 13.60 36.32
CA ALA A 524 -25.69 13.87 37.10
C ALA A 524 -25.74 15.33 37.57
N CYS A 525 -24.62 15.85 38.10
CA CYS A 525 -24.51 17.23 38.52
C CYS A 525 -24.63 18.22 37.34
N GLU A 526 -24.00 17.92 36.20
CA GLU A 526 -24.03 18.80 35.02
C GLU A 526 -25.40 18.85 34.34
N LEU A 527 -26.12 17.72 34.29
CA LEU A 527 -27.46 17.63 33.69
C LEU A 527 -28.59 17.97 34.67
N GLY A 528 -28.29 18.16 35.96
CA GLY A 528 -29.28 18.41 37.00
C GLY A 528 -30.25 17.25 37.20
N GLN A 529 -29.77 16.01 37.07
CA GLN A 529 -30.55 14.78 37.20
C GLN A 529 -30.04 13.94 38.39
N GLU A 530 -30.91 13.13 38.97
CA GLU A 530 -30.52 12.14 39.98
C GLU A 530 -29.62 11.05 39.36
N LEU A 531 -28.66 10.56 40.16
CA LEU A 531 -27.68 9.53 39.76
C LEU A 531 -28.34 8.28 39.16
N ASP A 532 -29.40 7.80 39.81
CA ASP A 532 -30.10 6.60 39.39
C ASP A 532 -30.87 6.84 38.08
N GLN A 533 -31.45 8.04 37.90
CA GLN A 533 -32.17 8.39 36.68
C GLN A 533 -31.24 8.42 35.47
N ILE A 534 -30.07 9.04 35.59
CA ILE A 534 -29.12 9.13 34.48
C ILE A 534 -28.51 7.76 34.14
N LEU A 535 -28.28 6.91 35.15
CA LEU A 535 -27.87 5.52 34.93
C LEU A 535 -28.93 4.72 34.18
N GLY A 536 -30.20 4.84 34.59
CA GLY A 536 -31.33 4.19 33.92
C GLY A 536 -31.46 4.63 32.46
N ASN A 537 -31.36 5.93 32.19
CA ASN A 537 -31.38 6.48 30.83
C ASN A 537 -30.22 5.95 29.98
N MET A 538 -29.02 5.83 30.58
CA MET A 538 -27.85 5.29 29.88
C MET A 538 -28.04 3.82 29.52
N ILE A 539 -28.55 2.99 30.44
CA ILE A 539 -28.81 1.57 30.18
C ILE A 539 -29.88 1.42 29.10
N GLU A 540 -30.96 2.20 29.17
CA GLU A 540 -32.03 2.22 28.16
C GLU A 540 -31.50 2.58 26.77
N MET A 541 -30.71 3.65 26.67
CA MET A 541 -30.07 4.03 25.40
C MET A 541 -29.08 2.97 24.89
N TRP A 542 -28.41 2.24 25.79
CA TRP A 542 -27.51 1.15 25.43
C TRP A 542 -28.29 -0.02 24.82
N VAL A 543 -29.40 -0.41 25.44
CA VAL A 543 -30.33 -1.45 24.95
C VAL A 543 -30.93 -1.05 23.60
N ASP A 544 -31.47 0.16 23.49
CA ASP A 544 -32.11 0.67 22.28
C ASP A 544 -31.16 0.87 21.09
N ARG A 545 -29.84 0.83 21.31
CA ARG A 545 -28.82 1.06 20.28
C ARG A 545 -27.85 -0.11 20.15
N MET A 546 -28.15 -1.27 20.74
CA MET A 546 -27.34 -2.47 20.62
C MET A 546 -27.14 -2.88 19.15
N ASP A 547 -28.16 -2.72 18.31
CA ASP A 547 -28.12 -3.01 16.86
C ASP A 547 -27.10 -2.17 16.07
N ASN A 548 -26.67 -1.02 16.60
CA ASN A 548 -25.62 -0.23 15.96
C ASN A 548 -24.23 -0.90 16.08
N ILE A 549 -24.07 -1.86 16.99
CA ILE A 549 -22.83 -2.60 17.19
C ILE A 549 -22.86 -3.86 16.32
N THR A 550 -22.06 -3.87 15.27
CA THR A 550 -21.94 -5.00 14.34
C THR A 550 -20.78 -5.95 14.66
N GLN A 551 -19.83 -5.50 15.49
CA GLN A 551 -18.63 -6.27 15.83
C GLN A 551 -18.90 -7.17 17.04
N PRO A 552 -18.78 -8.50 16.91
CA PRO A 552 -19.05 -9.44 18.00
C PRO A 552 -18.23 -9.16 19.28
N GLU A 553 -16.97 -8.75 19.15
CA GLU A 553 -16.12 -8.35 20.28
C GLU A 553 -16.73 -7.20 21.10
N ARG A 554 -17.28 -6.19 20.43
CA ARG A 554 -17.93 -5.04 21.09
C ARG A 554 -19.30 -5.39 21.67
N ARG A 555 -20.03 -6.33 21.04
CA ARG A 555 -21.29 -6.85 21.57
C ARG A 555 -21.05 -7.63 22.86
N LYS A 556 -20.05 -8.52 22.87
CA LYS A 556 -19.58 -9.21 24.08
C LYS A 556 -19.11 -8.24 25.16
N LEU A 557 -18.33 -7.21 24.81
CA LEU A 557 -17.93 -6.15 25.76
C LEU A 557 -19.15 -5.47 26.41
N SER A 558 -20.17 -5.13 25.62
CA SER A 558 -21.40 -4.49 26.12
C SER A 558 -22.15 -5.40 27.08
N ALA A 559 -22.31 -6.68 26.74
CA ALA A 559 -22.93 -7.67 27.63
C ALA A 559 -22.16 -7.81 28.95
N LEU A 560 -20.84 -8.01 28.90
CA LEU A 560 -19.98 -8.08 30.10
C LEU A 560 -20.09 -6.81 30.95
N ALA A 561 -20.07 -5.63 30.32
CA ALA A 561 -20.15 -4.36 31.02
C ALA A 561 -21.49 -4.17 31.75
N LEU A 562 -22.62 -4.43 31.09
CA LEU A 562 -23.94 -4.29 31.71
C LEU A 562 -24.19 -5.36 32.78
N LEU A 563 -23.76 -6.61 32.55
CA LEU A 563 -23.79 -7.67 33.57
C LEU A 563 -22.92 -7.35 34.79
N SER A 564 -21.88 -6.54 34.64
CA SER A 564 -21.02 -6.13 35.76
C SER A 564 -21.76 -5.27 36.79
N LEU A 565 -22.89 -4.66 36.42
CA LEU A 565 -23.80 -3.95 37.33
C LEU A 565 -24.53 -4.90 38.29
N LEU A 566 -24.55 -6.21 37.99
CA LEU A 566 -25.10 -7.23 38.87
C LEU A 566 -24.01 -7.83 39.78
N PRO A 567 -24.35 -8.28 41.00
CA PRO A 567 -25.66 -8.15 41.62
C PRO A 567 -25.93 -6.74 42.19
N SER A 568 -27.20 -6.31 42.23
CA SER A 568 -27.59 -4.97 42.71
C SER A 568 -28.97 -4.93 43.39
N LEU A 569 -29.06 -4.12 44.45
CA LEU A 569 -30.30 -3.73 45.13
C LEU A 569 -30.88 -2.39 44.62
N ASN A 570 -30.22 -1.75 43.65
CA ASN A 570 -30.68 -0.49 43.08
C ASN A 570 -31.95 -0.74 42.24
N SER A 571 -33.03 -0.03 42.56
CA SER A 571 -34.32 -0.22 41.88
C SER A 571 -34.25 0.06 40.40
N VAL A 572 -33.46 1.05 39.95
CA VAL A 572 -33.33 1.36 38.53
C VAL A 572 -32.59 0.25 37.77
N ILE A 573 -31.56 -0.35 38.37
CA ILE A 573 -30.88 -1.50 37.76
C ILE A 573 -31.84 -2.70 37.67
N GLN A 574 -32.70 -2.90 38.68
CA GLN A 574 -33.72 -3.95 38.66
C GLN A 574 -34.80 -3.67 37.61
N ASP A 575 -35.26 -2.43 37.48
CA ASP A 575 -36.24 -2.02 36.45
C ASP A 575 -35.69 -2.22 35.03
N LYS A 576 -34.37 -2.09 34.84
CA LYS A 576 -33.68 -2.32 33.56
C LYS A 576 -33.16 -3.75 33.38
N PHE A 577 -33.43 -4.67 34.31
CA PHE A 577 -32.90 -6.02 34.30
C PHE A 577 -33.21 -6.79 33.01
N CYS A 578 -34.44 -6.71 32.51
CA CYS A 578 -34.83 -7.40 31.28
C CYS A 578 -34.00 -7.00 30.06
N GLY A 579 -33.66 -5.70 29.93
CA GLY A 579 -32.78 -5.21 28.88
C GLY A 579 -31.35 -5.72 29.01
N ILE A 580 -30.82 -5.80 30.23
CA ILE A 580 -29.49 -6.38 30.50
C ILE A 580 -29.44 -7.85 30.08
N ILE A 581 -30.49 -8.62 30.40
CA ILE A 581 -30.57 -10.04 30.02
C ILE A 581 -30.74 -10.20 28.52
N ASN A 582 -31.55 -9.36 27.86
CA ASN A 582 -31.71 -9.39 26.41
C ASN A 582 -30.37 -9.19 25.69
N ILE A 583 -29.61 -8.14 26.04
CA ILE A 583 -28.25 -7.91 25.48
C ILE A 583 -27.34 -9.11 25.73
N SER A 584 -27.45 -9.74 26.91
CA SER A 584 -26.61 -10.87 27.27
C SER A 584 -26.88 -12.10 26.40
N VAL A 585 -28.16 -12.37 26.11
CA VAL A 585 -28.57 -13.47 25.22
C VAL A 585 -28.20 -13.17 23.76
N GLU A 586 -28.41 -11.94 23.29
CA GLU A 586 -27.94 -11.51 21.98
C GLU A 586 -26.41 -11.71 21.84
N GLY A 587 -25.65 -11.25 22.85
CA GLY A 587 -24.20 -11.44 22.87
C GLY A 587 -23.77 -12.90 22.88
N LEU A 588 -24.55 -13.81 23.48
CA LEU A 588 -24.29 -15.25 23.41
C LEU A 588 -24.49 -15.78 21.98
N HIS A 589 -25.55 -15.40 21.29
CA HIS A 589 -25.75 -15.80 19.89
C HIS A 589 -24.61 -15.33 18.97
N ASP A 590 -24.02 -14.17 19.23
CA ASP A 590 -22.92 -13.64 18.40
C ASP A 590 -21.58 -14.36 18.60
N VAL A 591 -21.32 -14.93 19.78
CA VAL A 591 -20.00 -15.46 20.15
C VAL A 591 -20.00 -16.96 20.43
N MET A 592 -21.14 -17.59 20.68
CA MET A 592 -21.22 -19.01 20.94
C MET A 592 -21.31 -19.77 19.62
N THR A 593 -20.42 -20.74 19.45
CA THR A 593 -20.39 -21.66 18.31
C THR A 593 -20.60 -23.08 18.82
N GLU A 594 -21.42 -23.86 18.12
CA GLU A 594 -21.64 -25.26 18.46
C GLU A 594 -20.43 -26.09 18.02
N ASP A 595 -19.85 -26.84 18.95
CA ASP A 595 -18.79 -27.79 18.65
C ASP A 595 -19.42 -29.03 17.98
N SER A 596 -19.03 -29.28 16.73
CA SER A 596 -19.55 -30.40 15.93
C SER A 596 -19.24 -31.78 16.50
N GLU A 597 -18.25 -31.91 17.40
CA GLU A 597 -17.85 -33.21 17.98
C GLU A 597 -18.55 -33.49 19.31
N THR A 598 -18.78 -32.47 20.13
CA THR A 598 -19.36 -32.61 21.48
C THR A 598 -20.81 -32.14 21.58
N GLY A 599 -21.31 -31.40 20.59
CA GLY A 599 -22.62 -30.75 20.63
C GLY A 599 -22.71 -29.66 21.72
N THR A 600 -21.57 -29.20 22.24
CA THR A 600 -21.52 -28.16 23.30
C THR A 600 -21.21 -26.81 22.71
N TYR A 601 -21.84 -25.75 23.22
CA TYR A 601 -21.51 -24.39 22.83
C TYR A 601 -20.18 -23.93 23.42
N LYS A 602 -19.35 -23.29 22.58
CA LYS A 602 -18.08 -22.69 22.97
C LYS A 602 -18.02 -21.23 22.52
N ASP A 603 -17.60 -20.38 23.44
CA ASP A 603 -17.30 -18.96 23.19
C ASP A 603 -16.07 -18.85 22.29
N CYS A 604 -16.27 -18.47 21.03
CA CYS A 604 -15.23 -18.42 20.00
C CYS A 604 -14.24 -17.25 20.18
N MET A 605 -14.55 -16.30 21.07
CA MET A 605 -13.67 -15.17 21.38
C MET A 605 -12.60 -15.51 22.42
N LEU A 606 -12.72 -16.65 23.10
CA LEU A 606 -11.78 -17.06 24.14
C LEU A 606 -10.44 -17.50 23.55
N MET A 607 -9.37 -16.90 24.05
CA MET A 607 -8.01 -17.28 23.69
C MET A 607 -7.41 -18.15 24.80
N SER A 608 -7.27 -19.47 24.55
CA SER A 608 -6.77 -20.42 25.56
C SER A 608 -5.25 -20.50 25.63
N HIS A 609 -4.53 -20.28 24.52
CA HIS A 609 -3.06 -20.39 24.47
C HIS A 609 -2.40 -19.33 23.58
N PHE A 610 -1.21 -18.87 23.99
CA PHE A 610 -0.31 -18.12 23.12
C PHE A 610 0.37 -19.12 22.18
N GLU A 611 -0.17 -19.32 20.98
CA GLU A 611 0.61 -19.87 19.89
C GLU A 611 1.37 -18.71 19.25
N GLU A 612 2.70 -18.81 19.11
CA GLU A 612 3.40 -17.85 18.23
C GLU A 612 2.77 -17.94 16.85
N PRO A 613 2.42 -16.80 16.20
CA PRO A 613 1.93 -16.85 14.83
C PRO A 613 2.99 -17.54 13.98
N LYS A 614 2.68 -18.76 13.52
CA LYS A 614 3.48 -19.40 12.50
C LYS A 614 3.04 -18.77 11.20
N ALA A 615 3.84 -17.83 10.69
CA ALA A 615 3.70 -17.40 9.32
C ALA A 615 3.74 -18.65 8.44
N THR A 616 2.75 -18.81 7.57
CA THR A 616 2.88 -19.75 6.45
C THR A 616 4.00 -19.25 5.51
N GLU A 617 4.52 -20.09 4.61
CA GLU A 617 5.62 -19.69 3.70
C GLU A 617 5.27 -18.44 2.86
N ASP A 618 3.97 -18.14 2.70
CA ASP A 618 3.44 -16.99 1.95
C ASP A 618 3.03 -15.78 2.82
N GLU A 619 3.12 -15.86 4.16
CA GLU A 619 2.74 -14.76 5.08
C GLU A 619 3.97 -13.99 5.58
N GLU A 620 3.84 -12.66 5.68
CA GLU A 620 4.86 -11.83 6.30
C GLU A 620 5.09 -12.22 7.76
N PRO A 621 6.35 -12.24 8.23
CA PRO A 621 6.64 -12.56 9.62
C PRO A 621 6.00 -11.51 10.54
N PRO A 622 5.37 -11.92 11.67
CA PRO A 622 4.67 -10.99 12.54
C PRO A 622 5.63 -9.97 13.15
N THR A 623 5.21 -8.69 13.14
CA THR A 623 5.97 -7.59 13.74
C THR A 623 5.99 -7.69 15.27
N GLU A 624 6.86 -6.91 15.93
CA GLU A 624 6.84 -6.80 17.40
C GLU A 624 5.52 -6.21 17.91
N GLN A 625 4.89 -5.32 17.15
CA GLN A 625 3.56 -4.81 17.45
C GLN A 625 2.47 -5.88 17.36
N ASP A 626 2.52 -6.80 16.39
CA ASP A 626 1.54 -7.89 16.30
C ASP A 626 1.64 -8.82 17.51
N LYS A 627 2.87 -9.11 17.95
CA LYS A 627 3.12 -9.84 19.20
C LYS A 627 2.49 -9.11 20.40
N ARG A 628 2.67 -7.78 20.51
CA ARG A 628 2.06 -6.97 21.58
C ARG A 628 0.54 -6.99 21.56
N LYS A 629 -0.08 -6.83 20.38
CA LYS A 629 -1.55 -6.88 20.24
C LYS A 629 -2.08 -8.24 20.67
N LYS A 630 -1.40 -9.33 20.31
CA LYS A 630 -1.76 -10.69 20.76
C LYS A 630 -1.60 -10.86 22.27
N MET A 631 -0.51 -10.36 22.85
CA MET A 631 -0.30 -10.38 24.30
C MET A 631 -1.32 -9.53 25.07
N LEU A 632 -1.80 -8.43 24.47
CA LEU A 632 -2.87 -7.61 25.02
C LEU A 632 -4.21 -8.35 24.98
N ALA A 633 -4.52 -9.03 23.88
CA ALA A 633 -5.75 -9.81 23.75
C ALA A 633 -5.85 -10.87 24.87
N LEU A 634 -4.74 -11.53 25.22
CA LEU A 634 -4.66 -12.48 26.33
C LEU A 634 -4.90 -11.89 27.74
N LYS A 635 -5.00 -10.55 27.87
CA LYS A 635 -5.31 -9.86 29.12
C LYS A 635 -6.67 -9.15 29.09
N ASP A 636 -7.28 -9.06 27.92
CA ASP A 636 -8.55 -8.37 27.71
C ASP A 636 -9.71 -9.24 28.22
N PRO A 637 -10.61 -8.74 29.09
CA PRO A 637 -11.80 -9.47 29.53
C PRO A 637 -12.62 -10.07 28.38
N VAL A 638 -12.67 -9.40 27.23
CA VAL A 638 -13.41 -9.87 26.05
C VAL A 638 -12.89 -11.24 25.54
N HIS A 639 -11.60 -11.52 25.69
CA HIS A 639 -10.97 -12.76 25.23
C HIS A 639 -10.58 -13.73 26.36
N THR A 640 -10.75 -13.31 27.61
CA THR A 640 -10.35 -14.12 28.79
C THR A 640 -11.54 -14.55 29.65
N VAL A 641 -12.68 -13.86 29.55
CA VAL A 641 -13.89 -14.18 30.31
C VAL A 641 -14.90 -14.87 29.37
N SER A 642 -15.35 -16.07 29.76
CA SER A 642 -16.46 -16.75 29.07
C SER A 642 -17.74 -15.99 29.35
N LEU A 643 -18.43 -15.54 28.29
CA LEU A 643 -19.68 -14.80 28.45
C LEU A 643 -20.75 -15.67 29.15
N GLN A 644 -20.87 -16.93 28.73
CA GLN A 644 -21.79 -17.91 29.28
C GLN A 644 -21.58 -18.12 30.79
N GLN A 645 -20.32 -18.33 31.21
CA GLN A 645 -19.99 -18.52 32.63
C GLN A 645 -20.24 -17.23 33.43
N PHE A 646 -19.87 -16.07 32.88
CA PHE A 646 -20.05 -14.79 33.55
C PHE A 646 -21.54 -14.47 33.78
N ILE A 647 -22.40 -14.76 32.80
CA ILE A 647 -23.86 -14.63 32.94
C ILE A 647 -24.37 -15.49 34.09
N TYR A 648 -24.01 -16.78 34.12
CA TYR A 648 -24.42 -17.70 35.17
C TYR A 648 -24.01 -17.18 36.56
N GLU A 649 -22.75 -16.81 36.73
CA GLU A 649 -22.22 -16.32 38.01
C GLU A 649 -22.95 -15.05 38.48
N LYS A 650 -23.24 -14.12 37.56
CA LYS A 650 -23.93 -12.88 37.88
C LYS A 650 -25.40 -13.08 38.23
N LEU A 651 -26.10 -13.96 37.53
CA LEU A 651 -27.49 -14.33 37.83
C LEU A 651 -27.59 -15.04 39.18
N LYS A 652 -26.69 -15.99 39.45
CA LYS A 652 -26.63 -16.69 40.74
C LYS A 652 -26.35 -15.72 41.88
N ALA A 653 -25.39 -14.81 41.72
CA ALA A 653 -25.11 -13.79 42.72
C ALA A 653 -26.31 -12.85 42.95
N GLN A 654 -27.07 -12.52 41.90
CA GLN A 654 -28.31 -11.73 42.02
C GLN A 654 -29.40 -12.51 42.77
N GLN A 655 -29.53 -13.80 42.50
CA GLN A 655 -30.46 -14.69 43.21
C GLN A 655 -30.12 -14.81 44.70
N GLU A 656 -28.83 -14.96 45.04
CA GLU A 656 -28.34 -15.01 46.41
C GLU A 656 -28.61 -13.69 47.17
N LEU A 657 -28.54 -12.55 46.48
CA LEU A 657 -28.77 -11.23 47.07
C LEU A 657 -30.26 -10.93 47.31
N LEU A 658 -31.16 -11.31 46.39
CA LEU A 658 -32.60 -11.03 46.48
C LEU A 658 -33.41 -12.14 47.16
N GLY A 659 -32.86 -13.35 47.25
CA GLY A 659 -33.58 -14.57 47.57
C GLY A 659 -34.46 -15.06 46.40
N GLU A 660 -34.93 -16.31 46.49
CA GLU A 660 -35.65 -16.97 45.38
C GLU A 660 -36.90 -16.20 44.92
N GLN A 661 -37.70 -15.70 45.85
CA GLN A 661 -38.94 -14.99 45.52
C GLN A 661 -38.66 -13.66 44.81
N GLY A 662 -37.66 -12.90 45.28
CA GLY A 662 -37.29 -11.63 44.68
C GLY A 662 -36.66 -11.82 43.30
N PHE A 663 -35.83 -12.84 43.14
CA PHE A 663 -35.25 -13.19 41.84
C PHE A 663 -36.29 -13.69 40.84
N HIS A 664 -37.26 -14.51 41.28
CA HIS A 664 -38.35 -14.97 40.43
C HIS A 664 -39.17 -13.80 39.89
N ALA A 665 -39.52 -12.84 40.74
CA ALA A 665 -40.22 -11.63 40.31
C ALA A 665 -39.41 -10.81 39.28
N LEU A 666 -38.08 -10.78 39.42
CA LEU A 666 -37.20 -10.11 38.47
C LEU A 666 -37.14 -10.84 37.12
N MET A 667 -37.06 -12.17 37.14
CA MET A 667 -37.08 -13.00 35.93
C MET A 667 -38.41 -12.94 35.17
N GLU A 668 -39.54 -12.74 35.86
CA GLU A 668 -40.85 -12.53 35.24
C GLU A 668 -40.91 -11.25 34.37
N THR A 669 -39.99 -10.31 34.56
CA THR A 669 -39.88 -9.11 33.71
C THR A 669 -39.21 -9.38 32.36
N VAL A 670 -38.52 -10.52 32.23
CA VAL A 670 -37.81 -10.93 31.01
C VAL A 670 -38.77 -11.68 30.09
N ASP A 671 -38.71 -11.41 28.79
CA ASP A 671 -39.54 -12.11 27.81
C ASP A 671 -39.32 -13.64 27.86
N THR A 672 -40.40 -14.40 27.75
CA THR A 672 -40.38 -15.87 27.89
C THR A 672 -39.49 -16.57 26.87
N GLU A 673 -39.36 -16.02 25.65
CA GLU A 673 -38.48 -16.55 24.62
C GLU A 673 -37.01 -16.33 24.97
N ILE A 674 -36.67 -15.14 25.47
CA ILE A 674 -35.32 -14.81 25.94
C ILE A 674 -34.92 -15.69 27.13
N VAL A 675 -35.84 -15.95 28.07
CA VAL A 675 -35.59 -16.88 29.18
C VAL A 675 -35.35 -18.30 28.67
N ALA A 676 -36.10 -18.77 27.68
CA ALA A 676 -35.90 -20.11 27.10
C ALA A 676 -34.54 -20.24 26.41
N GLN A 677 -34.15 -19.25 25.59
CA GLN A 677 -32.84 -19.21 24.94
C GLN A 677 -31.70 -19.14 25.95
N LEU A 678 -31.85 -18.30 26.99
CA LEU A 678 -30.88 -18.21 28.08
C LEU A 678 -30.72 -19.57 28.78
N GLN A 679 -31.82 -20.25 29.08
CA GLN A 679 -31.78 -21.58 29.70
C GLN A 679 -31.07 -22.60 28.82
N GLU A 680 -31.29 -22.57 27.51
CA GLU A 680 -30.58 -23.44 26.53
C GLU A 680 -29.07 -23.25 26.60
N PHE A 681 -28.59 -22.01 26.56
CA PHE A 681 -27.17 -21.73 26.72
C PHE A 681 -26.64 -22.09 28.10
N LEU A 682 -27.45 -22.06 29.15
CA LEU A 682 -27.01 -22.39 30.50
C LEU A 682 -27.14 -23.88 30.86
N GLN A 683 -27.58 -24.75 29.92
CA GLN A 683 -27.62 -26.21 30.11
C GLN A 683 -26.20 -26.76 30.30
N GLY A 684 -25.79 -26.95 31.56
CA GLY A 684 -24.46 -27.45 31.92
C GLY A 684 -23.84 -26.81 33.17
N PHE A 685 -24.46 -25.75 33.73
CA PHE A 685 -24.02 -25.07 34.96
C PHE A 685 -24.96 -25.26 36.15
#